data_AF-A0A7Y3BZE4-F1
#
_entry.id   AF-A0A7Y3BZE4-F1
#
_cell.length_a   1.000
_cell.length_b   1.000
_cell.length_c   1.000
_cell.angle_alpha   90.00
_cell.angle_beta   90.00
_cell.angle_gamma   90.00
#
_symmetry.space_group_name_H-M   'P 1'
#
loop_
_entity.id
_entity.type
_entity.pdbx_description
1 polymer ?
#
loop_
_entity_poly.entity_id
_entity_poly.type
_entity_poly.pdbx_seq_one_letter_code
_entity_poly.pdbx_strand_id
1 'polypeptide(L)'
;MGSKPSQARGRHRHVRFMVAGALIAAAFAAAPAYAQELAPDQQTTIVAPAEPILVGAYVDDWSGDALRVVNEKGQPVSIGGLFHTIDENNTFSRVPEQSDRTGWLLERSWQQGATPFSNLQADVSASEIASGRHDAAINVWLDHVDAWLDRGEGRRLTIAPLQEMNGVWTPYGCYERDGQIIVEADDYVSAFRRVHDLTFARLDPDLVQISWAPNNESTAGCGVLADYYPGSEYVDVVGISAFNFGEAPDGSSWRLPAELIGPAADQLRLIAPDKPYLLAQTGSSEVGGDKSAWIVDLFDFVVSDPNLVGLIWFDLDKFEVGADMDWEIEPHHRDAWRQSPDVDYVFPMAFDDIGFAPAIYDGAVTLAGRLASIVLDSEPDCGAEWSFVDEPVGFEIASRTALRSGGYAIPPLPVDQVGLIDLETGRWLVPRRTGEVVEFYFGGQGDIPLVGDWDCDGFDTPGLFRPSDASVHLTNDLVVGPATHNFFLGLPGDSALAGDFDNDGCDTVAIYRPSTGEVFVINELGEGVQPVRVATSYHFGEPGDVPFVGDFNGDGMETVGLYRPSSGYVYVRHEHLTGLADNEFYFGDPGDRLVAGNWADGLADTVAVYRPTDRAFYMRFTNDQGPADQVLYFGEERWHPVAGVFEV
;
A
#
# COMPACT_ATOMS: atom_id res chain seq x y z
N MET A 1 3.46 -67.48 -10.05
CA MET A 1 2.17 -68.19 -10.21
C MET A 1 1.79 -68.83 -8.88
N GLY A 2 0.50 -69.02 -8.58
CA GLY A 2 0.03 -70.08 -7.66
C GLY A 2 0.01 -69.79 -6.15
N SER A 3 -1.07 -69.15 -5.68
CA SER A 3 -1.89 -69.54 -4.50
C SER A 3 -1.28 -70.03 -3.17
N LYS A 4 -1.63 -69.30 -2.08
CA LYS A 4 -1.89 -69.74 -0.69
C LYS A 4 -2.85 -70.97 -0.61
N PRO A 5 -3.11 -71.67 0.54
CA PRO A 5 -3.09 -71.15 1.94
C PRO A 5 -2.70 -72.10 3.12
N SER A 6 -2.44 -71.52 4.31
CA SER A 6 -3.30 -71.62 5.52
C SER A 6 -2.57 -71.59 6.90
N GLN A 7 -3.09 -70.78 7.84
CA GLN A 7 -2.94 -70.76 9.33
C GLN A 7 -1.50 -70.71 9.94
N ALA A 8 -1.23 -70.09 11.11
CA ALA A 8 -2.08 -69.92 12.30
C ALA A 8 -1.68 -68.78 13.28
N ARG A 9 -2.68 -68.27 14.03
CA ARG A 9 -2.68 -67.74 15.42
C ARG A 9 -1.79 -66.55 15.86
N GLY A 10 -2.47 -65.44 16.19
CA GLY A 10 -2.10 -64.47 17.24
C GLY A 10 -3.20 -64.38 18.31
N ARG A 11 -3.01 -63.67 19.44
CA ARG A 11 -3.96 -63.64 20.59
C ARG A 11 -4.54 -62.24 20.87
N HIS A 12 -5.85 -62.18 21.14
CA HIS A 12 -6.47 -61.07 21.86
C HIS A 12 -6.41 -61.28 23.39
N ARG A 13 -6.37 -60.17 24.14
CA ARG A 13 -7.02 -60.04 25.46
C ARG A 13 -7.56 -58.60 25.60
N HIS A 14 -8.82 -58.46 26.00
CA HIS A 14 -9.36 -57.16 26.44
C HIS A 14 -8.94 -56.85 27.87
N VAL A 15 -8.87 -55.56 28.20
CA VAL A 15 -9.07 -55.04 29.56
C VAL A 15 -10.23 -54.05 29.49
N ARG A 16 -11.15 -54.13 30.46
CA ARG A 16 -12.19 -53.12 30.70
C ARG A 16 -11.76 -52.27 31.90
N PHE A 17 -12.11 -50.99 31.89
CA PHE A 17 -12.39 -50.26 33.12
C PHE A 17 -13.81 -49.69 33.07
N MET A 18 -14.38 -49.40 34.24
CA MET A 18 -15.79 -49.01 34.40
C MET A 18 -15.94 -47.52 34.66
N VAL A 19 -17.12 -47.01 34.32
CA VAL A 19 -17.62 -45.67 34.63
C VAL A 19 -17.68 -45.45 36.15
N ALA A 20 -17.31 -44.25 36.59
CA ALA A 20 -17.79 -43.67 37.83
C ALA A 20 -18.12 -42.19 37.57
N GLY A 21 -19.42 -41.86 37.48
CA GLY A 21 -19.89 -40.48 37.43
C GLY A 21 -20.13 -39.96 38.86
N ALA A 22 -19.83 -38.68 39.11
CA ALA A 22 -20.13 -38.00 40.35
C ALA A 22 -20.73 -36.62 40.05
N LEU A 23 -21.87 -36.31 40.67
CA LEU A 23 -22.45 -34.97 40.60
C LEU A 23 -21.71 -34.03 41.56
N ILE A 24 -21.48 -32.80 41.13
CA ILE A 24 -21.45 -31.65 42.04
C ILE A 24 -22.51 -30.67 41.55
N ALA A 25 -23.43 -30.32 42.45
CA ALA A 25 -24.47 -29.33 42.22
C ALA A 25 -24.40 -28.27 43.32
N ALA A 26 -24.83 -27.05 42.98
CA ALA A 26 -25.06 -25.92 43.88
C ALA A 26 -23.87 -25.41 44.73
N ALA A 27 -23.29 -24.30 44.26
CA ALA A 27 -22.51 -23.36 45.09
C ALA A 27 -22.97 -21.89 44.87
N PHE A 28 -24.26 -21.68 44.60
CA PHE A 28 -24.87 -20.34 44.57
C PHE A 28 -25.00 -19.78 46.00
N ALA A 29 -24.04 -18.96 46.46
CA ALA A 29 -24.12 -18.26 47.73
C ALA A 29 -23.23 -16.99 47.82
N ALA A 30 -23.82 -15.84 47.46
CA ALA A 30 -23.54 -14.50 48.01
C ALA A 30 -22.07 -13.99 48.12
N ALA A 31 -21.66 -13.20 47.12
CA ALA A 31 -20.96 -11.93 47.35
C ALA A 31 -21.95 -10.77 47.06
N PRO A 32 -21.80 -9.57 47.65
CA PRO A 32 -22.91 -8.61 47.79
C PRO A 32 -23.24 -7.85 46.51
N ALA A 33 -24.53 -7.57 46.31
CA ALA A 33 -24.99 -6.69 45.24
C ALA A 33 -24.58 -5.24 45.52
N TYR A 34 -23.80 -4.65 44.61
CA TYR A 34 -23.69 -3.21 44.43
C TYR A 34 -24.51 -2.78 43.21
N ALA A 35 -25.80 -3.10 43.25
CA ALA A 35 -26.78 -2.47 42.37
C ALA A 35 -26.98 -1.03 42.84
N GLN A 36 -26.18 -0.10 42.32
CA GLN A 36 -26.59 1.29 42.29
C GLN A 36 -27.59 1.46 41.15
N GLU A 37 -28.78 1.96 41.48
CA GLU A 37 -29.77 2.37 40.49
C GLU A 37 -29.19 3.55 39.70
N LEU A 38 -28.77 3.31 38.46
CA LEU A 38 -28.62 4.39 37.48
C LEU A 38 -30.00 5.00 37.26
N ALA A 39 -30.11 6.32 37.45
CA ALA A 39 -31.39 7.01 37.40
C ALA A 39 -32.00 6.89 36.00
N PRO A 40 -33.31 6.58 35.87
CA PRO A 40 -33.96 6.32 34.59
C PRO A 40 -34.31 7.63 33.85
N ASP A 41 -33.31 8.46 33.56
CA ASP A 41 -33.47 9.76 32.89
C ASP A 41 -32.21 10.21 32.10
N GLN A 42 -31.42 9.26 31.60
CA GLN A 42 -30.42 9.45 30.52
C GLN A 42 -30.48 8.31 29.49
N GLN A 43 -31.69 7.89 29.10
CA GLN A 43 -31.84 7.32 27.76
C GLN A 43 -31.72 8.46 26.77
N THR A 44 -30.51 8.67 26.24
CA THR A 44 -30.33 9.38 24.98
C THR A 44 -31.16 8.65 23.93
N THR A 45 -32.26 9.27 23.51
CA THR A 45 -33.07 8.75 22.42
C THR A 45 -32.25 8.92 21.14
N ILE A 46 -31.43 7.90 20.81
CA ILE A 46 -30.72 7.83 19.55
C ILE A 46 -31.78 7.72 18.47
N VAL A 47 -32.17 8.87 17.93
CA VAL A 47 -32.79 8.97 16.62
C VAL A 47 -31.68 8.57 15.66
N ALA A 48 -31.69 7.31 15.24
CA ALA A 48 -30.71 6.82 14.27
C ALA A 48 -30.74 7.76 13.07
N PRO A 49 -29.60 8.39 12.70
CA PRO A 49 -29.49 8.93 11.36
C PRO A 49 -29.63 7.78 10.38
N ALA A 50 -30.23 8.05 9.22
CA ALA A 50 -30.13 7.14 8.08
C ALA A 50 -28.77 7.40 7.40
N GLU A 51 -27.72 7.03 8.13
CA GLU A 51 -26.31 7.10 7.74
C GLU A 51 -25.81 5.67 7.38
N PRO A 52 -24.72 5.56 6.62
CA PRO A 52 -24.63 4.53 5.59
C PRO A 52 -23.73 3.37 6.00
N ILE A 53 -24.19 2.13 5.76
CA ILE A 53 -23.41 0.93 6.04
C ILE A 53 -22.27 0.83 5.02
N LEU A 54 -21.03 0.84 5.50
CA LEU A 54 -19.86 0.66 4.65
C LEU A 54 -19.77 -0.81 4.20
N VAL A 55 -19.68 -1.05 2.89
CA VAL A 55 -19.59 -2.40 2.32
C VAL A 55 -18.29 -2.52 1.52
N GLY A 56 -17.45 -3.47 1.93
CA GLY A 56 -16.20 -3.81 1.28
C GLY A 56 -16.11 -5.25 0.81
N ALA A 57 -15.02 -5.58 0.13
CA ALA A 57 -14.69 -6.95 -0.25
C ALA A 57 -13.19 -7.26 -0.22
N TYR A 58 -12.85 -8.53 0.00
CA TYR A 58 -11.60 -9.15 -0.44
C TYR A 58 -11.86 -9.79 -1.80
N VAL A 59 -10.99 -9.54 -2.78
CA VAL A 59 -11.02 -10.13 -4.13
C VAL A 59 -9.61 -10.46 -4.59
N ASP A 60 -9.46 -11.48 -5.43
CA ASP A 60 -8.20 -12.23 -5.60
C ASP A 60 -7.10 -11.46 -6.36
N ASP A 61 -7.51 -10.55 -7.27
CA ASP A 61 -6.64 -9.78 -8.16
C ASP A 61 -7.06 -8.31 -8.36
N TRP A 62 -8.16 -7.88 -7.72
CA TRP A 62 -8.81 -6.58 -7.93
C TRP A 62 -9.10 -6.25 -9.41
N SER A 63 -9.34 -7.27 -10.25
CA SER A 63 -9.64 -7.10 -11.67
C SER A 63 -11.14 -7.17 -12.00
N GLY A 64 -11.47 -6.80 -13.24
CA GLY A 64 -12.81 -6.40 -13.67
C GLY A 64 -13.89 -7.49 -13.71
N ASP A 65 -13.58 -8.76 -13.47
CA ASP A 65 -14.58 -9.83 -13.36
C ASP A 65 -14.89 -10.24 -11.91
N ALA A 66 -13.91 -10.20 -11.00
CA ALA A 66 -14.13 -10.50 -9.57
C ALA A 66 -14.98 -9.40 -8.91
N LEU A 67 -14.56 -8.14 -9.06
CA LEU A 67 -15.31 -6.97 -8.54
C LEU A 67 -16.74 -6.86 -9.11
N ARG A 68 -16.99 -7.46 -10.27
CA ARG A 68 -18.30 -7.47 -10.94
C ARG A 68 -19.36 -8.26 -10.17
N VAL A 69 -18.95 -9.09 -9.21
CA VAL A 69 -19.84 -9.81 -8.29
C VAL A 69 -20.39 -8.87 -7.22
N VAL A 70 -19.50 -8.20 -6.48
CA VAL A 70 -19.90 -7.32 -5.37
C VAL A 70 -20.53 -6.02 -5.88
N ASN A 71 -20.03 -5.50 -7.01
CA ASN A 71 -20.55 -4.32 -7.71
C ASN A 71 -21.87 -4.58 -8.47
N GLU A 72 -22.60 -5.68 -8.21
CA GLU A 72 -23.88 -6.02 -8.88
C GLU A 72 -24.99 -4.97 -8.70
N LYS A 73 -24.89 -4.10 -7.67
CA LYS A 73 -25.76 -2.90 -7.52
C LYS A 73 -25.48 -1.81 -8.57
N GLY A 74 -24.33 -1.84 -9.24
CA GLY A 74 -23.88 -0.85 -10.23
C GLY A 74 -23.00 0.26 -9.66
N GLN A 75 -22.40 0.04 -8.49
CA GLN A 75 -21.56 0.99 -7.73
C GLN A 75 -20.32 0.24 -7.20
N PRO A 76 -19.16 0.91 -7.03
CA PRO A 76 -17.93 0.29 -6.49
C PRO A 76 -18.07 -0.09 -5.01
N VAL A 77 -17.13 -0.85 -4.44
CA VAL A 77 -17.10 -1.13 -2.99
C VAL A 77 -16.40 -0.02 -2.21
N SER A 78 -16.86 0.30 -1.01
CA SER A 78 -16.33 1.42 -0.21
C SER A 78 -15.00 1.08 0.49
N ILE A 79 -14.80 -0.20 0.86
CA ILE A 79 -13.59 -0.70 1.56
C ILE A 79 -12.99 -1.87 0.78
N GLY A 80 -11.66 -1.95 0.72
CA GLY A 80 -10.95 -3.07 0.10
C GLY A 80 -10.12 -3.86 1.09
N GLY A 81 -10.51 -5.11 1.31
CA GLY A 81 -9.77 -6.03 2.17
C GLY A 81 -8.48 -6.50 1.50
N LEU A 82 -7.35 -6.30 2.18
CA LEU A 82 -6.00 -6.71 1.74
C LEU A 82 -5.31 -7.52 2.83
N PHE A 83 -4.30 -8.31 2.42
CA PHE A 83 -3.39 -9.02 3.32
C PHE A 83 -1.95 -8.68 2.98
N HIS A 84 -1.23 -8.20 3.99
CA HIS A 84 0.20 -7.91 3.94
C HIS A 84 0.93 -8.72 5.01
N THR A 85 2.26 -8.80 4.88
CA THR A 85 3.16 -9.41 5.86
C THR A 85 4.28 -8.42 6.18
N ILE A 86 4.69 -8.30 7.45
CA ILE A 86 5.82 -7.43 7.84
C ILE A 86 7.16 -7.84 7.21
N ASP A 87 7.22 -9.04 6.63
CA ASP A 87 8.26 -9.47 5.69
C ASP A 87 7.54 -9.73 4.35
N GLU A 88 7.63 -8.76 3.43
CA GLU A 88 6.87 -8.77 2.17
C GLU A 88 7.30 -9.90 1.22
N ASN A 89 8.53 -10.40 1.37
CA ASN A 89 9.07 -11.52 0.61
C ASN A 89 8.42 -12.86 0.97
N ASN A 90 7.58 -12.90 2.00
CA ASN A 90 6.96 -14.12 2.47
C ASN A 90 5.61 -14.41 1.77
N THR A 91 5.44 -15.65 1.32
CA THR A 91 4.50 -16.03 0.27
C THR A 91 3.11 -16.32 0.80
N PHE A 92 2.17 -15.36 0.68
CA PHE A 92 0.79 -15.55 1.17
C PHE A 92 -0.33 -14.98 0.27
N SER A 93 -0.08 -14.68 -1.01
CA SER A 93 -1.15 -14.34 -1.97
C SER A 93 -0.82 -14.82 -3.39
N ARG A 94 -1.84 -14.82 -4.28
CA ARG A 94 -1.71 -15.17 -5.71
C ARG A 94 -1.16 -14.01 -6.57
N VAL A 95 -0.62 -12.97 -5.94
CA VAL A 95 -0.04 -11.77 -6.55
C VAL A 95 1.27 -12.12 -7.28
N PRO A 96 1.62 -11.47 -8.40
CA PRO A 96 2.92 -11.64 -9.05
C PRO A 96 4.11 -11.35 -8.13
N GLU A 97 5.26 -11.94 -8.45
CA GLU A 97 6.53 -11.70 -7.76
C GLU A 97 7.02 -10.26 -8.11
N GLN A 98 7.09 -9.40 -7.10
CA GLN A 98 7.28 -7.94 -7.20
C GLN A 98 8.13 -7.42 -6.03
N SER A 99 8.85 -6.32 -6.22
CA SER A 99 9.68 -5.67 -5.18
C SER A 99 8.85 -4.85 -4.19
N ASP A 100 7.93 -4.01 -4.67
CA ASP A 100 6.85 -3.43 -3.86
C ASP A 100 5.55 -4.20 -4.11
N ARG A 101 5.21 -5.07 -3.16
CA ARG A 101 3.97 -5.86 -3.16
C ARG A 101 2.84 -5.14 -2.40
N THR A 102 3.17 -4.14 -1.59
CA THR A 102 2.22 -3.41 -0.73
C THR A 102 1.58 -2.25 -1.46
N GLY A 103 2.36 -1.35 -2.06
CA GLY A 103 1.86 -0.26 -2.90
C GLY A 103 1.07 -0.78 -4.10
N TRP A 104 1.46 -1.92 -4.68
CA TRP A 104 0.65 -2.59 -5.71
C TRP A 104 -0.73 -3.01 -5.20
N LEU A 105 -0.82 -3.63 -4.01
CA LEU A 105 -2.09 -4.06 -3.41
C LEU A 105 -2.98 -2.88 -3.01
N LEU A 106 -2.39 -1.83 -2.40
CA LEU A 106 -3.07 -0.60 -2.02
C LEU A 106 -3.65 0.13 -3.24
N GLU A 107 -2.83 0.35 -4.26
CA GLU A 107 -3.20 1.07 -5.48
C GLU A 107 -4.22 0.28 -6.32
N ARG A 108 -4.08 -1.05 -6.41
CA ARG A 108 -5.08 -1.92 -7.07
C ARG A 108 -6.47 -1.81 -6.44
N SER A 109 -6.54 -1.66 -5.13
CA SER A 109 -7.81 -1.47 -4.43
C SER A 109 -8.38 -0.07 -4.64
N TRP A 110 -7.54 0.96 -4.52
CA TRP A 110 -7.94 2.36 -4.66
C TRP A 110 -8.40 2.73 -6.08
N GLN A 111 -7.75 2.22 -7.12
CA GLN A 111 -8.17 2.39 -8.52
C GLN A 111 -9.59 1.86 -8.81
N GLN A 112 -10.14 1.01 -7.94
CA GLN A 112 -11.47 0.43 -8.06
C GLN A 112 -12.52 1.15 -7.20
N GLY A 113 -12.16 2.29 -6.60
CA GLY A 113 -13.04 3.11 -5.77
C GLY A 113 -13.09 2.71 -4.30
N ALA A 114 -12.18 1.85 -3.84
CA ALA A 114 -12.20 1.28 -2.50
C ALA A 114 -11.10 1.85 -1.59
N THR A 115 -11.42 2.03 -0.31
CA THR A 115 -10.44 2.47 0.70
C THR A 115 -9.73 1.24 1.30
N PRO A 116 -8.41 1.08 1.19
CA PRO A 116 -7.72 -0.12 1.67
C PRO A 116 -7.85 -0.38 3.17
N PHE A 117 -8.13 -1.64 3.52
CA PHE A 117 -8.06 -2.22 4.86
C PHE A 117 -6.99 -3.30 4.88
N SER A 118 -5.83 -2.96 5.42
CA SER A 118 -4.60 -3.76 5.37
C SER A 118 -4.39 -4.62 6.61
N ASN A 119 -4.72 -5.91 6.52
CA ASN A 119 -4.36 -6.89 7.55
C ASN A 119 -2.85 -7.14 7.52
N LEU A 120 -2.11 -6.65 8.51
CA LEU A 120 -0.64 -6.72 8.55
C LEU A 120 -0.16 -7.87 9.45
N GLN A 121 0.18 -8.98 8.83
CA GLN A 121 0.53 -10.24 9.48
C GLN A 121 2.05 -10.40 9.69
N ALA A 122 2.46 -11.44 10.43
CA ALA A 122 3.86 -11.79 10.64
C ALA A 122 4.05 -13.30 10.83
N ASP A 123 5.10 -13.91 10.24
CA ASP A 123 5.46 -15.32 10.51
C ASP A 123 6.43 -15.47 11.71
N VAL A 124 6.35 -14.54 12.66
CA VAL A 124 7.17 -14.46 13.87
C VAL A 124 6.30 -14.15 15.09
N SER A 125 6.79 -14.46 16.29
CA SER A 125 6.02 -14.23 17.53
C SER A 125 6.00 -12.75 17.92
N ALA A 126 4.94 -12.34 18.61
CA ALA A 126 4.75 -10.98 19.09
C ALA A 126 5.92 -10.49 19.94
N SER A 127 6.46 -11.37 20.79
CA SER A 127 7.68 -11.14 21.57
C SER A 127 8.92 -10.74 20.75
N GLU A 128 9.03 -11.14 19.47
CA GLU A 128 10.11 -10.68 18.60
C GLU A 128 9.87 -9.27 18.07
N ILE A 129 8.64 -8.98 17.65
CA ILE A 129 8.21 -7.67 17.16
C ILE A 129 8.34 -6.64 18.28
N ALA A 130 7.76 -6.90 19.45
CA ALA A 130 7.88 -6.06 20.64
C ALA A 130 9.34 -5.76 21.04
N SER A 131 10.26 -6.72 20.82
CA SER A 131 11.70 -6.54 21.09
C SER A 131 12.44 -5.61 20.13
N GLY A 132 11.80 -5.17 19.05
CA GLY A 132 12.38 -4.30 18.03
C GLY A 132 13.28 -5.00 17.01
N ARG A 133 13.13 -6.32 16.85
CA ARG A 133 13.94 -7.11 15.93
C ARG A 133 13.54 -6.92 14.46
N HIS A 134 12.26 -6.64 14.24
CA HIS A 134 11.63 -6.60 12.93
C HIS A 134 11.28 -5.17 12.47
N ASP A 135 11.73 -4.14 13.22
CA ASP A 135 11.55 -2.72 12.89
C ASP A 135 11.97 -2.39 11.46
N ALA A 136 13.09 -2.94 10.99
CA ALA A 136 13.58 -2.68 9.64
C ALA A 136 12.63 -3.20 8.56
N ALA A 137 11.95 -4.33 8.79
CA ALA A 137 11.01 -4.92 7.84
C ALA A 137 9.63 -4.26 7.92
N ILE A 138 9.18 -3.93 9.14
CA ILE A 138 7.99 -3.09 9.38
C ILE A 138 8.17 -1.70 8.74
N ASN A 139 9.36 -1.12 8.82
CA ASN A 139 9.66 0.16 8.18
C ASN A 139 9.65 0.03 6.65
N VAL A 140 10.28 -0.98 6.04
CA VAL A 140 10.13 -1.19 4.57
C VAL A 140 8.67 -1.29 4.15
N TRP A 141 7.84 -2.02 4.91
CA TRP A 141 6.40 -2.08 4.66
C TRP A 141 5.72 -0.69 4.80
N LEU A 142 6.08 0.09 5.82
CA LEU A 142 5.59 1.46 5.99
C LEU A 142 6.11 2.42 4.91
N ASP A 143 7.31 2.22 4.39
CA ASP A 143 7.92 3.04 3.35
C ASP A 143 7.13 2.90 2.03
N HIS A 144 6.62 1.71 1.72
CA HIS A 144 5.68 1.48 0.61
C HIS A 144 4.30 2.10 0.86
N VAL A 145 3.79 2.09 2.10
CA VAL A 145 2.54 2.80 2.45
C VAL A 145 2.72 4.32 2.33
N ASP A 146 3.85 4.85 2.78
CA ASP A 146 4.22 6.28 2.67
C ASP A 146 4.29 6.71 1.21
N ALA A 147 5.03 5.96 0.39
CA ALA A 147 5.15 6.14 -1.07
C ALA A 147 3.82 6.01 -1.82
N TRP A 148 2.81 5.35 -1.23
CA TRP A 148 1.46 5.29 -1.75
C TRP A 148 0.61 6.50 -1.30
N LEU A 149 0.68 6.90 -0.03
CA LEU A 149 -0.05 8.05 0.52
C LEU A 149 0.43 9.39 -0.05
N ASP A 150 1.74 9.56 -0.27
CA ASP A 150 2.34 10.80 -0.80
C ASP A 150 1.87 11.15 -2.22
N ARG A 151 1.32 10.19 -2.97
CA ARG A 151 0.64 10.42 -4.26
C ARG A 151 -0.62 11.27 -4.10
N GLY A 152 -1.13 11.42 -2.88
CA GLY A 152 -2.25 12.27 -2.55
C GLY A 152 -3.56 11.75 -3.15
N GLU A 153 -4.30 12.62 -3.84
CA GLU A 153 -5.64 12.34 -4.39
C GLU A 153 -6.68 11.84 -3.35
N GLY A 154 -6.38 12.06 -2.06
CA GLY A 154 -7.17 11.57 -0.93
C GLY A 154 -7.00 10.08 -0.63
N ARG A 155 -5.90 9.45 -1.09
CA ARG A 155 -5.47 8.12 -0.62
C ARG A 155 -5.41 8.09 0.91
N ARG A 156 -6.00 7.04 1.47
CA ARG A 156 -6.23 6.78 2.90
C ARG A 156 -6.25 5.29 3.11
N LEU A 157 -5.78 4.78 4.25
CA LEU A 157 -5.94 3.36 4.58
C LEU A 157 -6.25 3.13 6.07
N THR A 158 -6.93 2.02 6.34
CA THR A 158 -6.93 1.40 7.66
C THR A 158 -5.85 0.32 7.69
N ILE A 159 -5.03 0.29 8.73
CA ILE A 159 -4.07 -0.80 9.00
C ILE A 159 -4.61 -1.61 10.16
N ALA A 160 -4.62 -2.94 10.06
CA ALA A 160 -4.95 -3.85 11.13
C ALA A 160 -3.71 -4.66 11.53
N PRO A 161 -2.88 -4.18 12.48
CA PRO A 161 -1.70 -4.91 12.93
C PRO A 161 -2.07 -6.23 13.62
N LEU A 162 -1.53 -7.33 13.09
CA LEU A 162 -1.52 -8.64 13.74
C LEU A 162 -2.95 -9.10 14.12
N GLN A 163 -3.84 -9.19 13.13
CA GLN A 163 -5.25 -9.52 13.34
C GLN A 163 -5.44 -10.99 13.77
N GLU A 164 -6.59 -11.30 14.40
CA GLU A 164 -6.97 -12.66 14.86
C GLU A 164 -6.03 -13.33 15.87
N MET A 165 -5.22 -12.54 16.58
CA MET A 165 -4.27 -12.91 17.64
C MET A 165 -4.79 -13.83 18.77
N ASN A 166 -6.12 -13.99 18.87
CA ASN A 166 -6.82 -14.82 19.85
C ASN A 166 -7.21 -16.22 19.33
N GLY A 167 -6.98 -16.49 18.04
CA GLY A 167 -6.95 -17.83 17.45
C GLY A 167 -5.58 -18.50 17.64
N VAL A 168 -5.48 -19.81 17.39
CA VAL A 168 -4.20 -20.58 17.49
C VAL A 168 -3.45 -20.72 16.16
N TRP A 169 -3.95 -20.11 15.09
CA TRP A 169 -3.42 -20.21 13.73
C TRP A 169 -2.38 -19.13 13.39
N THR A 170 -2.33 -18.03 14.14
CA THR A 170 -1.34 -16.95 14.02
C THR A 170 -0.15 -17.20 14.95
N PRO A 171 1.12 -17.02 14.55
CA PRO A 171 2.26 -17.21 15.46
C PRO A 171 2.45 -16.06 16.48
N TYR A 172 1.65 -15.01 16.37
CA TYR A 172 1.59 -13.85 17.26
C TYR A 172 0.31 -13.87 18.10
N GLY A 173 0.41 -13.59 19.40
CA GLY A 173 -0.73 -13.69 20.33
C GLY A 173 -0.87 -15.11 20.91
N CYS A 174 -1.88 -15.88 20.50
CA CYS A 174 -2.05 -17.27 20.91
C CYS A 174 -1.57 -18.24 19.82
N TYR A 175 -0.91 -19.34 20.19
CA TYR A 175 -0.55 -20.39 19.23
C TYR A 175 -0.30 -21.75 19.92
N GLU A 176 -0.38 -22.85 19.16
CA GLU A 176 0.06 -24.16 19.64
C GLU A 176 1.54 -24.43 19.31
N ARG A 177 2.31 -24.90 20.30
CA ARG A 177 3.67 -25.43 20.11
C ARG A 177 3.82 -26.73 20.90
N ASP A 178 4.28 -27.79 20.26
CA ASP A 178 4.49 -29.13 20.84
C ASP A 178 3.26 -29.72 21.59
N GLY A 179 2.04 -29.41 21.14
CA GLY A 179 0.81 -29.85 21.83
C GLY A 179 0.44 -29.03 23.07
N GLN A 180 1.01 -27.83 23.22
CA GLN A 180 0.70 -26.89 24.28
C GLN A 180 0.27 -25.54 23.69
N ILE A 181 -0.83 -24.97 24.19
CA ILE A 181 -1.22 -23.59 23.90
C ILE A 181 -0.27 -22.65 24.65
N ILE A 182 0.30 -21.69 23.91
CA ILE A 182 1.10 -20.57 24.41
C ILE A 182 0.30 -19.29 24.20
N VAL A 183 0.36 -18.38 25.18
CA VAL A 183 -0.37 -17.10 25.18
C VAL A 183 0.63 -15.98 25.44
N GLU A 184 0.92 -15.19 24.41
CA GLU A 184 1.80 -14.02 24.39
C GLU A 184 0.96 -12.72 24.37
N ALA A 185 -0.02 -12.57 25.27
CA ALA A 185 -0.95 -11.43 25.27
C ALA A 185 -0.28 -10.09 25.64
N ASP A 186 0.55 -10.05 26.70
CA ASP A 186 1.33 -8.86 27.07
C ASP A 186 2.33 -8.46 25.97
N ASP A 187 2.96 -9.46 25.33
CA ASP A 187 3.87 -9.29 24.20
C ASP A 187 3.11 -8.84 22.93
N TYR A 188 1.88 -9.32 22.70
CA TYR A 188 1.00 -8.86 21.63
C TYR A 188 0.64 -7.38 21.79
N VAL A 189 0.18 -6.97 22.98
CA VAL A 189 -0.10 -5.56 23.27
C VAL A 189 1.17 -4.71 23.06
N SER A 190 2.33 -5.22 23.45
CA SER A 190 3.62 -4.55 23.23
C SER A 190 4.02 -4.48 21.76
N ALA A 191 3.72 -5.50 20.96
CA ALA A 191 3.98 -5.55 19.52
C ALA A 191 3.04 -4.64 18.72
N PHE A 192 1.74 -4.67 19.01
CA PHE A 192 0.74 -3.81 18.39
C PHE A 192 1.07 -2.33 18.60
N ARG A 193 1.32 -1.95 19.86
CA ARG A 193 1.74 -0.58 20.22
C ARG A 193 3.02 -0.17 19.50
N ARG A 194 3.96 -1.09 19.31
CA ARG A 194 5.18 -0.84 18.54
C ARG A 194 4.91 -0.59 17.05
N VAL A 195 4.04 -1.39 16.41
CA VAL A 195 3.67 -1.15 15.01
C VAL A 195 3.02 0.23 14.88
N HIS A 196 2.04 0.55 15.72
CA HIS A 196 1.43 1.89 15.79
C HIS A 196 2.47 3.02 15.98
N ASP A 197 3.40 2.87 16.93
CA ASP A 197 4.42 3.88 17.22
C ASP A 197 5.46 4.03 16.09
N LEU A 198 5.65 3.00 15.26
CA LEU A 198 6.42 3.09 14.01
C LEU A 198 5.59 3.75 12.90
N THR A 199 4.31 3.37 12.75
CA THR A 199 3.37 3.97 11.78
C THR A 199 3.31 5.49 11.95
N PHE A 200 2.95 5.97 13.13
CA PHE A 200 2.82 7.42 13.39
C PHE A 200 4.14 8.13 13.76
N ALA A 201 5.29 7.43 13.65
CA ALA A 201 6.59 8.08 13.53
C ALA A 201 6.93 8.46 12.07
N ARG A 202 6.16 7.98 11.09
CA ARG A 202 6.35 8.23 9.66
C ARG A 202 5.12 8.85 8.99
N LEU A 203 3.96 8.18 9.05
CA LEU A 203 2.75 8.48 8.29
C LEU A 203 1.86 9.54 8.97
N ASP A 204 1.08 10.27 8.17
CA ASP A 204 0.13 11.29 8.64
C ASP A 204 -1.12 10.64 9.30
N PRO A 205 -1.45 10.96 10.57
CA PRO A 205 -2.67 10.47 11.22
C PRO A 205 -3.97 10.97 10.59
N ASP A 206 -3.97 12.05 9.80
CA ASP A 206 -5.15 12.45 9.02
C ASP A 206 -5.37 11.54 7.79
N LEU A 207 -4.42 10.65 7.44
CA LEU A 207 -4.44 9.73 6.29
C LEU A 207 -4.38 8.23 6.65
N VAL A 208 -4.07 7.87 7.90
CA VAL A 208 -4.01 6.47 8.38
C VAL A 208 -4.85 6.23 9.64
N GLN A 209 -5.69 5.19 9.63
CA GLN A 209 -6.36 4.66 10.83
C GLN A 209 -5.74 3.34 11.29
N ILE A 210 -5.70 3.12 12.61
CA ILE A 210 -5.30 1.85 13.21
C ILE A 210 -6.51 1.05 13.71
N SER A 211 -6.60 -0.20 13.27
CA SER A 211 -7.63 -1.17 13.63
C SER A 211 -7.10 -2.27 14.54
N TRP A 212 -7.77 -2.50 15.67
CA TRP A 212 -7.55 -3.70 16.47
C TRP A 212 -8.60 -4.75 16.10
N ALA A 213 -8.16 -5.84 15.47
CA ALA A 213 -9.04 -6.77 14.76
C ALA A 213 -8.96 -8.22 15.27
N PRO A 214 -9.57 -8.57 16.41
CA PRO A 214 -9.66 -9.96 16.87
C PRO A 214 -10.57 -10.84 15.99
N ASN A 215 -10.40 -12.15 16.12
CA ASN A 215 -11.41 -13.14 15.72
C ASN A 215 -12.59 -13.09 16.70
N ASN A 216 -13.82 -13.35 16.25
CA ASN A 216 -15.02 -13.28 17.08
C ASN A 216 -15.01 -14.24 18.29
N GLU A 217 -14.27 -15.36 18.24
CA GLU A 217 -14.15 -16.31 19.34
C GLU A 217 -12.70 -16.69 19.64
N SER A 218 -12.22 -16.35 20.85
CA SER A 218 -10.91 -16.81 21.34
C SER A 218 -10.88 -18.33 21.43
N THR A 219 -9.83 -18.96 20.87
CA THR A 219 -9.67 -20.42 20.94
C THR A 219 -9.55 -20.88 22.41
N ALA A 220 -10.10 -22.05 22.73
CA ALA A 220 -10.24 -22.55 24.10
C ALA A 220 -8.88 -22.76 24.82
N GLY A 221 -8.42 -21.71 25.51
CA GLY A 221 -7.13 -21.65 26.19
C GLY A 221 -6.40 -20.31 26.01
N CYS A 222 -6.79 -19.53 25.00
CA CYS A 222 -6.19 -18.26 24.59
C CYS A 222 -6.65 -17.02 25.39
N GLY A 223 -7.15 -17.16 26.62
CA GLY A 223 -7.70 -16.02 27.36
C GLY A 223 -9.00 -15.46 26.74
N VAL A 224 -9.22 -14.15 26.90
CA VAL A 224 -10.39 -13.41 26.39
C VAL A 224 -9.96 -12.19 25.56
N LEU A 225 -10.87 -11.63 24.77
CA LEU A 225 -10.59 -10.47 23.90
C LEU A 225 -9.93 -9.30 24.65
N ALA A 226 -10.37 -9.03 25.88
CA ALA A 226 -9.84 -7.95 26.72
C ALA A 226 -8.35 -8.12 27.09
N ASP A 227 -7.81 -9.34 27.08
CA ASP A 227 -6.40 -9.61 27.40
C ASP A 227 -5.45 -9.08 26.30
N TYR A 228 -5.96 -8.88 25.08
CA TYR A 228 -5.21 -8.44 23.90
C TYR A 228 -5.45 -6.97 23.52
N TYR A 229 -6.27 -6.22 24.27
CA TYR A 229 -6.63 -4.87 23.88
C TYR A 229 -5.47 -3.88 24.13
N PRO A 230 -4.96 -3.20 23.10
CA PRO A 230 -3.80 -2.32 23.23
C PRO A 230 -4.12 -0.96 23.85
N GLY A 231 -5.39 -0.64 24.14
CA GLY A 231 -5.82 0.64 24.72
C GLY A 231 -6.50 1.56 23.71
N SER A 232 -7.44 2.39 24.18
CA SER A 232 -8.24 3.29 23.33
C SER A 232 -7.45 4.44 22.71
N GLU A 233 -6.24 4.66 23.19
CA GLU A 233 -5.25 5.60 22.68
C GLU A 233 -4.39 5.03 21.53
N TYR A 234 -4.57 3.76 21.17
CA TYR A 234 -3.82 3.04 20.12
C TYR A 234 -4.72 2.52 18.98
N VAL A 235 -6.03 2.79 19.00
CA VAL A 235 -7.04 2.13 18.15
C VAL A 235 -8.10 3.14 17.75
N ASP A 236 -8.34 3.33 16.45
CA ASP A 236 -9.35 4.26 15.92
C ASP A 236 -10.68 3.56 15.65
N VAL A 237 -10.61 2.37 15.06
CA VAL A 237 -11.74 1.47 14.77
C VAL A 237 -11.42 0.06 15.28
N VAL A 238 -12.44 -0.73 15.61
CA VAL A 238 -12.24 -2.13 16.02
C VAL A 238 -12.67 -3.05 14.86
N GLY A 239 -11.79 -3.95 14.44
CA GLY A 239 -12.14 -4.99 13.47
C GLY A 239 -12.74 -6.23 14.15
N ILE A 240 -13.50 -7.03 13.40
CA ILE A 240 -13.93 -8.37 13.80
C ILE A 240 -13.82 -9.31 12.60
N SER A 241 -13.19 -10.47 12.78
CA SER A 241 -13.27 -11.58 11.82
C SER A 241 -14.31 -12.59 12.30
N ALA A 242 -15.31 -12.92 11.48
CA ALA A 242 -16.36 -13.88 11.83
C ALA A 242 -16.94 -14.60 10.61
N PHE A 243 -16.82 -15.93 10.55
CA PHE A 243 -17.25 -16.74 9.41
C PHE A 243 -18.27 -17.81 9.80
N ASN A 244 -19.32 -18.00 8.98
CA ASN A 244 -20.24 -19.12 9.10
C ASN A 244 -19.73 -20.32 8.30
N PHE A 245 -18.89 -21.16 8.94
CA PHE A 245 -18.34 -22.38 8.34
C PHE A 245 -19.40 -23.44 7.98
N GLY A 246 -20.65 -23.31 8.44
CA GLY A 246 -21.71 -24.25 8.11
C GLY A 246 -21.57 -25.62 8.79
N GLU A 247 -22.09 -26.68 8.19
CA GLU A 247 -21.91 -28.08 8.65
C GLU A 247 -20.65 -28.71 8.01
N ALA A 248 -19.45 -28.22 8.33
CA ALA A 248 -18.20 -28.71 7.72
C ALA A 248 -17.61 -29.96 8.42
N PRO A 249 -16.66 -30.69 7.79
CA PRO A 249 -16.17 -32.00 8.27
C PRO A 249 -15.40 -32.00 9.60
N ASP A 250 -15.01 -30.84 10.10
CA ASP A 250 -14.32 -30.63 11.38
C ASP A 250 -15.25 -30.73 12.59
N GLY A 251 -16.56 -30.59 12.39
CA GLY A 251 -17.58 -30.56 13.44
C GLY A 251 -18.11 -29.16 13.77
N SER A 252 -17.82 -28.17 12.93
CA SER A 252 -18.54 -26.90 12.88
C SER A 252 -20.04 -27.10 12.59
N SER A 253 -20.83 -26.06 12.87
CA SER A 253 -22.28 -26.04 12.65
C SER A 253 -22.73 -24.67 12.16
N TRP A 254 -23.76 -24.64 11.32
CA TRP A 254 -24.41 -23.42 10.86
C TRP A 254 -24.82 -22.51 12.02
N ARG A 255 -24.50 -21.21 11.92
CA ARG A 255 -24.84 -20.16 12.91
C ARG A 255 -25.43 -18.95 12.22
N LEU A 256 -26.50 -18.38 12.77
CA LEU A 256 -27.06 -17.12 12.28
C LEU A 256 -26.13 -15.93 12.62
N PRO A 257 -26.15 -14.82 11.87
CA PRO A 257 -25.27 -13.67 12.10
C PRO A 257 -25.29 -13.15 13.54
N ALA A 258 -26.49 -13.06 14.15
CA ALA A 258 -26.64 -12.63 15.54
C ALA A 258 -26.06 -13.63 16.57
N GLU A 259 -26.01 -14.93 16.24
CA GLU A 259 -25.39 -15.97 17.08
C GLU A 259 -23.87 -16.01 16.91
N LEU A 260 -23.37 -15.61 15.74
CA LEU A 260 -21.96 -15.61 15.38
C LEU A 260 -21.24 -14.33 15.87
N ILE A 261 -21.83 -13.16 15.63
CA ILE A 261 -21.20 -11.85 15.84
C ILE A 261 -21.62 -11.22 17.17
N GLY A 262 -22.89 -11.40 17.58
CA GLY A 262 -23.45 -10.79 18.79
C GLY A 262 -22.61 -10.97 20.07
N PRO A 263 -22.14 -12.19 20.40
CA PRO A 263 -21.29 -12.42 21.57
C PRO A 263 -19.92 -11.71 21.53
N ALA A 264 -19.40 -11.38 20.34
CA ALA A 264 -18.21 -10.56 20.19
C ALA A 264 -18.54 -9.07 20.35
N ALA A 265 -19.55 -8.58 19.63
CA ALA A 265 -20.03 -7.20 19.72
C ALA A 265 -20.36 -6.79 21.19
N ASP A 266 -21.02 -7.66 21.96
CA ASP A 266 -21.31 -7.45 23.37
C ASP A 266 -20.06 -7.32 24.25
N GLN A 267 -18.96 -8.00 23.92
CA GLN A 267 -17.67 -7.82 24.60
C GLN A 267 -16.96 -6.54 24.14
N LEU A 268 -16.99 -6.23 22.85
CA LEU A 268 -16.28 -5.09 22.28
C LEU A 268 -16.89 -3.75 22.75
N ARG A 269 -18.22 -3.66 22.89
CA ARG A 269 -18.89 -2.51 23.54
C ARG A 269 -18.54 -2.33 25.03
N LEU A 270 -17.84 -3.29 25.67
CA LEU A 270 -17.32 -3.19 27.03
C LEU A 270 -15.81 -2.92 27.08
N ILE A 271 -15.07 -3.34 26.06
CA ILE A 271 -13.61 -3.19 25.94
C ILE A 271 -13.24 -1.82 25.34
N ALA A 272 -13.95 -1.42 24.29
CA ALA A 272 -13.74 -0.20 23.52
C ALA A 272 -15.09 0.56 23.34
N PRO A 273 -15.72 1.02 24.43
CA PRO A 273 -17.09 1.55 24.41
C PRO A 273 -17.27 2.79 23.52
N ASP A 274 -16.21 3.58 23.35
CA ASP A 274 -16.21 4.84 22.59
C ASP A 274 -15.69 4.66 21.14
N LYS A 275 -15.57 3.42 20.64
CA LYS A 275 -15.04 3.10 19.31
C LYS A 275 -16.09 2.39 18.43
N PRO A 276 -16.21 2.77 17.14
CA PRO A 276 -16.99 2.01 16.16
C PRO A 276 -16.28 0.68 15.87
N TYR A 277 -17.03 -0.30 15.35
CA TYR A 277 -16.46 -1.54 14.85
C TYR A 277 -16.94 -1.91 13.44
N LEU A 278 -16.05 -2.59 12.73
CA LEU A 278 -16.22 -3.09 11.37
C LEU A 278 -16.17 -4.61 11.42
N LEU A 279 -17.08 -5.28 10.71
CA LEU A 279 -16.96 -6.72 10.43
C LEU A 279 -15.90 -6.92 9.33
N ALA A 280 -14.64 -6.75 9.73
CA ALA A 280 -13.44 -6.66 8.90
C ALA A 280 -13.12 -7.91 8.07
N GLN A 281 -13.66 -9.08 8.44
CA GLN A 281 -13.69 -10.27 7.58
C GLN A 281 -14.97 -11.07 7.84
N THR A 282 -15.75 -11.39 6.81
CA THR A 282 -16.87 -12.34 6.93
C THR A 282 -17.20 -13.08 5.65
N GLY A 283 -17.84 -14.24 5.81
CA GLY A 283 -18.39 -15.06 4.73
C GLY A 283 -19.27 -16.16 5.32
N SER A 284 -20.08 -16.79 4.46
CA SER A 284 -20.88 -17.96 4.81
C SER A 284 -20.72 -19.07 3.78
N SER A 285 -20.58 -20.30 4.28
CA SER A 285 -20.65 -21.51 3.46
C SER A 285 -22.04 -21.70 2.84
N GLU A 286 -22.12 -22.51 1.80
CA GLU A 286 -23.36 -23.10 1.28
C GLU A 286 -23.89 -24.27 2.14
N VAL A 287 -23.02 -24.87 2.97
CA VAL A 287 -23.28 -26.18 3.59
C VAL A 287 -23.99 -26.05 4.94
N GLY A 288 -25.19 -26.62 5.05
CA GLY A 288 -25.93 -26.72 6.32
C GLY A 288 -27.05 -25.71 6.52
N GLY A 289 -27.30 -24.82 5.56
CA GLY A 289 -28.36 -23.82 5.64
C GLY A 289 -28.75 -23.19 4.30
N ASP A 290 -29.02 -21.89 4.32
CA ASP A 290 -29.42 -21.08 3.17
C ASP A 290 -28.62 -19.77 3.21
N LYS A 291 -27.58 -19.68 2.37
CA LYS A 291 -26.65 -18.54 2.31
C LYS A 291 -27.33 -17.29 1.75
N SER A 292 -28.36 -17.43 0.91
CA SER A 292 -29.20 -16.31 0.45
C SER A 292 -29.99 -15.70 1.62
N ALA A 293 -30.60 -16.51 2.47
CA ALA A 293 -31.25 -16.03 3.68
C ALA A 293 -30.23 -15.42 4.66
N TRP A 294 -29.07 -16.07 4.84
CA TRP A 294 -28.02 -15.61 5.75
C TRP A 294 -27.45 -14.24 5.38
N ILE A 295 -27.28 -13.96 4.08
CA ILE A 295 -26.86 -12.64 3.58
C ILE A 295 -27.87 -11.56 3.98
N VAL A 296 -29.18 -11.83 3.85
CA VAL A 296 -30.21 -10.86 4.28
C VAL A 296 -30.20 -10.69 5.80
N ASP A 297 -30.15 -11.78 6.57
CA ASP A 297 -30.06 -11.75 8.04
C ASP A 297 -28.79 -11.01 8.53
N LEU A 298 -27.69 -11.03 7.75
CA LEU A 298 -26.45 -10.32 8.07
C LEU A 298 -26.63 -8.81 7.92
N PHE A 299 -27.22 -8.35 6.81
CA PHE A 299 -27.49 -6.92 6.63
C PHE A 299 -28.53 -6.40 7.63
N ASP A 300 -29.57 -7.17 7.93
CA ASP A 300 -30.54 -6.82 8.99
C ASP A 300 -29.86 -6.74 10.38
N PHE A 301 -28.88 -7.62 10.67
CA PHE A 301 -28.08 -7.55 11.89
C PHE A 301 -27.20 -6.28 11.94
N VAL A 302 -26.51 -5.96 10.85
CA VAL A 302 -25.66 -4.76 10.74
C VAL A 302 -26.48 -3.47 10.90
N VAL A 303 -27.64 -3.35 10.23
CA VAL A 303 -28.59 -2.22 10.41
C VAL A 303 -29.06 -2.08 11.86
N SER A 304 -29.16 -3.19 12.61
CA SER A 304 -29.71 -3.18 13.97
C SER A 304 -28.76 -2.65 15.05
N ASP A 305 -27.46 -2.52 14.74
CA ASP A 305 -26.41 -2.26 15.72
C ASP A 305 -25.66 -0.95 15.38
N PRO A 306 -25.97 0.20 16.02
CA PRO A 306 -25.49 1.51 15.61
C PRO A 306 -23.98 1.75 15.83
N ASN A 307 -23.26 0.77 16.39
CA ASN A 307 -21.80 0.78 16.51
C ASN A 307 -21.10 -0.06 15.42
N LEU A 308 -21.86 -0.85 14.63
CA LEU A 308 -21.35 -1.72 13.57
C LEU A 308 -21.43 -1.00 12.22
N VAL A 309 -20.41 -0.20 11.90
CA VAL A 309 -20.44 0.77 10.78
C VAL A 309 -20.32 0.11 9.39
N GLY A 310 -19.98 -1.18 9.31
CA GLY A 310 -19.83 -1.85 8.03
C GLY A 310 -19.32 -3.29 8.09
N LEU A 311 -19.13 -3.87 6.91
CA LEU A 311 -18.59 -5.22 6.71
C LEU A 311 -17.67 -5.30 5.48
N ILE A 312 -16.70 -6.21 5.51
CA ILE A 312 -15.88 -6.59 4.35
C ILE A 312 -16.15 -8.08 4.05
N TRP A 313 -16.78 -8.36 2.90
CA TRP A 313 -17.09 -9.73 2.48
C TRP A 313 -15.85 -10.43 1.89
N PHE A 314 -15.68 -11.71 2.17
CA PHE A 314 -14.56 -12.51 1.70
C PHE A 314 -14.93 -13.22 0.38
N ASP A 315 -14.86 -12.51 -0.75
CA ASP A 315 -15.32 -12.99 -2.07
C ASP A 315 -14.22 -13.81 -2.77
N LEU A 316 -13.84 -14.95 -2.17
CA LEU A 316 -12.69 -15.78 -2.55
C LEU A 316 -12.96 -17.29 -2.38
N ASP A 317 -12.84 -18.09 -3.44
CA ASP A 317 -12.71 -19.55 -3.34
C ASP A 317 -11.41 -19.97 -2.62
N LYS A 318 -11.58 -20.58 -1.44
CA LYS A 318 -10.48 -20.98 -0.53
C LYS A 318 -10.73 -22.37 0.05
N PHE A 319 -9.72 -23.26 -0.06
CA PHE A 319 -9.78 -24.56 0.61
C PHE A 319 -9.44 -24.43 2.11
N GLU A 320 -10.42 -24.68 2.98
CA GLU A 320 -10.27 -24.64 4.44
C GLU A 320 -11.03 -25.79 5.12
N VAL A 321 -10.71 -26.10 6.37
CA VAL A 321 -11.34 -27.15 7.21
C VAL A 321 -11.52 -28.55 6.57
N GLY A 322 -10.84 -28.82 5.45
CA GLY A 322 -10.93 -30.07 4.68
C GLY A 322 -11.97 -30.08 3.56
N ALA A 323 -12.52 -28.92 3.17
CA ALA A 323 -13.45 -28.72 2.07
C ALA A 323 -13.06 -27.50 1.20
N ASP A 324 -13.55 -27.46 -0.03
CA ASP A 324 -13.57 -26.22 -0.81
C ASP A 324 -14.64 -25.30 -0.16
N MET A 325 -14.23 -24.17 0.42
CA MET A 325 -15.13 -23.23 1.08
C MET A 325 -15.53 -22.13 0.10
N ASP A 326 -16.68 -22.35 -0.54
CA ASP A 326 -17.35 -21.40 -1.42
C ASP A 326 -17.90 -20.22 -0.59
N TRP A 327 -17.02 -19.23 -0.37
CA TRP A 327 -17.37 -17.95 0.25
C TRP A 327 -17.95 -16.94 -0.77
N GLU A 328 -17.79 -17.19 -2.07
CA GLU A 328 -18.12 -16.25 -3.16
C GLU A 328 -19.63 -15.97 -3.27
N ILE A 329 -20.01 -14.78 -3.72
CA ILE A 329 -21.41 -14.41 -3.98
C ILE A 329 -21.82 -14.94 -5.37
N GLU A 330 -21.98 -16.26 -5.41
CA GLU A 330 -22.41 -17.08 -6.55
C GLU A 330 -23.58 -16.43 -7.35
N PRO A 331 -23.72 -16.69 -8.67
CA PRO A 331 -24.78 -16.09 -9.50
C PRO A 331 -26.22 -16.19 -8.97
N HIS A 332 -26.51 -17.13 -8.07
CA HIS A 332 -27.82 -17.29 -7.45
C HIS A 332 -28.00 -16.56 -6.11
N HIS A 333 -26.91 -16.07 -5.48
CA HIS A 333 -26.91 -15.28 -4.25
C HIS A 333 -27.17 -13.79 -4.47
N ARG A 334 -27.00 -13.32 -5.71
CA ARG A 334 -27.05 -11.89 -6.07
C ARG A 334 -28.39 -11.22 -5.78
N ASP A 335 -29.52 -11.93 -5.91
CA ASP A 335 -30.83 -11.36 -5.55
C ASP A 335 -30.94 -11.08 -4.04
N ALA A 336 -30.28 -11.86 -3.18
CA ALA A 336 -30.18 -11.56 -1.75
C ALA A 336 -29.22 -10.39 -1.48
N TRP A 337 -28.04 -10.40 -2.10
CA TRP A 337 -27.07 -9.28 -2.01
C TRP A 337 -27.66 -7.95 -2.46
N ARG A 338 -28.48 -7.94 -3.53
CA ARG A 338 -29.22 -6.79 -4.05
C ARG A 338 -30.35 -6.29 -3.12
N GLN A 339 -30.84 -7.12 -2.19
CA GLN A 339 -31.86 -6.76 -1.20
C GLN A 339 -31.29 -6.10 0.07
N SER A 340 -29.95 -6.06 0.21
CA SER A 340 -29.29 -5.27 1.26
C SER A 340 -29.67 -3.77 1.17
N PRO A 341 -29.65 -3.02 2.30
CA PRO A 341 -29.95 -1.59 2.35
C PRO A 341 -29.16 -0.75 1.35
N ASP A 342 -29.63 0.46 1.08
CA ASP A 342 -28.83 1.45 0.36
C ASP A 342 -27.56 1.79 1.16
N VAL A 343 -26.45 1.93 0.44
CA VAL A 343 -25.08 2.12 0.94
C VAL A 343 -24.58 3.45 0.38
N ASP A 344 -23.87 4.27 1.16
CA ASP A 344 -23.08 5.33 0.56
C ASP A 344 -21.71 4.82 0.13
N TYR A 345 -21.32 5.38 -1.00
CA TYR A 345 -20.06 5.13 -1.66
C TYR A 345 -19.32 6.46 -1.67
N VAL A 346 -18.90 6.89 -0.48
CA VAL A 346 -18.02 8.06 -0.32
C VAL A 346 -16.64 7.66 -0.84
N PHE A 347 -16.16 8.36 -1.86
CA PHE A 347 -14.85 8.08 -2.46
C PHE A 347 -14.01 9.36 -2.64
N PRO A 348 -12.73 9.34 -2.18
CA PRO A 348 -12.21 8.42 -1.17
C PRO A 348 -12.97 8.60 0.15
N MET A 349 -13.11 7.54 0.95
CA MET A 349 -13.84 7.59 2.22
C MET A 349 -13.12 8.52 3.20
N ALA A 350 -13.84 9.47 3.80
CA ALA A 350 -13.29 10.26 4.89
C ALA A 350 -13.27 9.41 6.17
N PHE A 351 -12.29 9.63 7.04
CA PHE A 351 -12.31 8.97 8.36
C PHE A 351 -13.47 9.44 9.25
N ASP A 352 -14.02 10.63 8.95
CA ASP A 352 -15.29 11.14 9.49
C ASP A 352 -16.50 10.24 9.12
N ASP A 353 -16.39 9.39 8.09
CA ASP A 353 -17.43 8.41 7.70
C ASP A 353 -17.32 7.10 8.51
N ILE A 354 -16.14 6.79 9.07
CA ILE A 354 -15.90 5.61 9.92
C ILE A 354 -16.13 5.95 11.40
N GLY A 355 -15.78 7.16 11.83
CA GLY A 355 -15.89 7.61 13.21
C GLY A 355 -16.37 9.06 13.32
N PHE A 356 -17.13 9.36 14.38
CA PHE A 356 -17.69 10.69 14.64
C PHE A 356 -16.69 11.82 14.38
N ALA A 357 -17.05 12.72 13.47
CA ALA A 357 -16.28 13.90 13.10
C ALA A 357 -15.64 14.60 14.31
N PRO A 358 -14.37 15.03 14.22
CA PRO A 358 -13.55 15.36 15.37
C PRO A 358 -14.21 16.40 16.26
N ALA A 359 -14.41 16.04 17.53
CA ALA A 359 -14.90 16.94 18.56
C ALA A 359 -13.89 18.09 18.72
N ILE A 360 -14.17 19.20 18.03
CA ILE A 360 -13.27 20.36 17.88
C ILE A 360 -12.79 20.81 19.26
N TYR A 361 -11.53 20.51 19.58
CA TYR A 361 -10.89 20.85 20.85
C TYR A 361 -10.45 22.33 20.94
N ASP A 362 -11.21 23.23 20.32
CA ASP A 362 -11.15 24.68 20.55
C ASP A 362 -11.77 24.99 21.92
N GLY A 363 -11.02 24.65 22.96
CA GLY A 363 -11.56 24.38 24.28
C GLY A 363 -10.53 24.44 25.38
N ALA A 364 -9.80 25.55 25.50
CA ALA A 364 -8.93 25.85 26.64
C ALA A 364 -9.74 26.09 27.93
N VAL A 365 -10.44 25.06 28.42
CA VAL A 365 -11.30 25.11 29.61
C VAL A 365 -10.56 24.52 30.81
N THR A 366 -9.86 25.39 31.53
CA THR A 366 -9.24 25.07 32.82
C THR A 366 -10.31 24.85 33.90
N LEU A 367 -10.95 23.67 33.95
CA LEU A 367 -12.02 23.37 34.91
C LEU A 367 -11.51 23.04 36.33
N ALA A 368 -10.65 23.90 36.85
CA ALA A 368 -10.24 23.89 38.24
C ALA A 368 -11.41 24.40 39.13
N GLY A 369 -12.17 23.48 39.72
CA GLY A 369 -12.89 23.78 40.97
C GLY A 369 -14.27 23.19 41.15
N ARG A 370 -14.35 22.11 41.96
CA ARG A 370 -15.41 21.94 42.97
C ARG A 370 -15.09 20.97 44.10
N LEU A 371 -13.92 21.14 44.74
CA LEU A 371 -13.75 20.70 46.14
C LEU A 371 -13.95 21.90 47.07
N ALA A 372 -15.05 21.87 47.84
CA ALA A 372 -15.39 22.92 48.79
C ALA A 372 -14.84 22.58 50.19
N SER A 373 -13.68 23.13 50.55
CA SER A 373 -13.21 23.11 51.94
C SER A 373 -12.28 24.26 52.31
N ILE A 374 -12.58 24.87 53.46
CA ILE A 374 -11.73 25.76 54.27
C ILE A 374 -11.58 27.21 53.76
N VAL A 375 -11.63 28.13 54.72
CA VAL A 375 -11.59 29.60 54.60
C VAL A 375 -10.32 30.08 55.29
N LEU A 376 -9.65 31.12 54.77
CA LEU A 376 -9.16 32.30 55.52
C LEU A 376 -8.43 33.33 54.62
N ASP A 377 -8.59 34.59 55.03
CA ASP A 377 -8.28 35.86 54.36
C ASP A 377 -6.82 36.09 53.88
N SER A 378 -6.61 36.88 52.81
CA SER A 378 -6.23 38.33 52.94
C SER A 378 -5.75 39.04 51.64
N GLU A 379 -6.48 40.13 51.27
CA GLU A 379 -5.99 41.41 50.67
C GLU A 379 -5.29 41.44 49.26
N PRO A 380 -5.18 42.62 48.58
CA PRO A 380 -5.30 42.70 47.10
C PRO A 380 -4.18 43.48 46.31
N ASP A 381 -4.57 44.08 45.17
CA ASP A 381 -3.84 44.94 44.18
C ASP A 381 -2.90 44.22 43.18
N CYS A 382 -2.77 44.54 41.88
CA CYS A 382 -3.48 45.39 40.87
C CYS A 382 -3.00 44.95 39.44
N GLY A 383 -3.48 45.41 38.27
CA GLY A 383 -4.52 46.37 37.83
C GLY A 383 -4.34 46.76 36.33
N ALA A 384 -5.30 47.51 35.74
CA ALA A 384 -5.38 48.02 34.34
C ALA A 384 -5.71 46.99 33.20
N GLU A 385 -6.67 47.12 32.27
CA GLU A 385 -7.39 48.23 31.57
C GLU A 385 -6.55 49.00 30.52
N TRP A 386 -6.78 49.03 29.19
CA TRP A 386 -7.68 48.30 28.23
C TRP A 386 -6.81 47.92 26.97
N SER A 387 -7.21 47.68 25.70
CA SER A 387 -8.46 47.72 24.89
C SER A 387 -8.26 46.97 23.53
N PHE A 388 -9.32 46.46 22.90
CA PHE A 388 -9.32 45.97 21.50
C PHE A 388 -9.49 47.11 20.46
N VAL A 389 -8.83 46.98 19.30
CA VAL A 389 -9.15 47.66 18.02
C VAL A 389 -8.71 46.74 16.87
N ASP A 390 -9.58 46.48 15.89
CA ASP A 390 -9.33 45.58 14.74
C ASP A 390 -8.96 46.34 13.44
N GLU A 391 -8.70 45.56 12.37
CA GLU A 391 -8.54 45.93 10.96
C GLU A 391 -7.19 46.60 10.54
N PRO A 392 -6.68 46.36 9.31
CA PRO A 392 -5.40 45.65 9.22
C PRO A 392 -4.34 46.30 8.30
N VAL A 393 -3.08 45.86 8.47
CA VAL A 393 -1.98 46.10 7.53
C VAL A 393 -1.05 44.88 7.54
N GLY A 394 -0.73 44.31 6.37
CA GLY A 394 0.28 43.25 6.26
C GLY A 394 1.67 43.78 5.89
N PHE A 395 2.74 43.09 6.30
CA PHE A 395 4.03 43.03 5.58
C PHE A 395 4.86 41.82 6.03
N GLU A 396 5.95 41.58 5.31
CA GLU A 396 6.77 40.37 5.21
C GLU A 396 7.60 39.89 6.43
N ILE A 397 7.94 38.58 6.37
CA ILE A 397 9.21 37.91 6.74
C ILE A 397 9.71 37.99 8.20
N ALA A 398 9.82 36.80 8.80
CA ALA A 398 10.99 36.42 9.61
C ALA A 398 11.22 34.89 9.52
N SER A 399 12.30 34.46 8.86
CA SER A 399 12.64 33.03 8.73
C SER A 399 13.15 32.43 10.05
N ARG A 400 12.96 31.11 10.22
CA ARG A 400 13.67 30.31 11.24
C ARG A 400 14.19 29.01 10.65
N THR A 401 15.31 29.12 9.96
CA THR A 401 16.19 27.97 9.65
C THR A 401 16.58 27.24 10.93
N ALA A 402 16.32 25.94 11.00
CA ALA A 402 16.77 25.06 12.07
C ALA A 402 17.57 23.90 11.48
N LEU A 403 18.80 24.19 11.02
CA LEU A 403 19.71 23.20 10.45
C LEU A 403 19.94 22.00 11.39
N ARG A 404 19.59 20.80 10.92
CA ARG A 404 20.14 19.53 11.39
C ARG A 404 20.45 18.63 10.20
N SER A 405 21.70 18.66 9.77
CA SER A 405 22.26 17.76 8.76
C SER A 405 22.58 16.39 9.34
N GLY A 406 22.31 15.31 8.59
CA GLY A 406 22.95 14.01 8.82
C GLY A 406 22.05 12.80 8.57
N GLY A 407 21.95 12.39 7.30
CA GLY A 407 21.21 11.20 6.87
C GLY A 407 20.26 11.52 5.71
N TYR A 408 20.78 11.48 4.48
CA TYR A 408 19.92 11.30 3.32
C TYR A 408 19.43 9.85 3.36
N ALA A 409 18.11 9.67 3.40
CA ALA A 409 17.46 8.54 2.75
C ALA A 409 16.91 9.12 1.44
N ILE A 410 17.18 8.43 0.33
CA ILE A 410 16.64 8.82 -0.98
C ILE A 410 15.12 8.58 -0.92
N PRO A 411 14.27 9.55 -1.31
CA PRO A 411 12.82 9.32 -1.39
C PRO A 411 12.50 8.27 -2.48
N PRO A 412 11.34 7.61 -2.44
CA PRO A 412 10.89 6.78 -3.55
C PRO A 412 10.89 7.62 -4.84
N LEU A 413 11.54 7.11 -5.90
CA LEU A 413 11.64 7.85 -7.15
C LEU A 413 10.24 8.05 -7.75
N PRO A 414 9.83 9.30 -8.05
CA PRO A 414 8.52 9.58 -8.61
C PRO A 414 8.27 8.90 -9.96
N VAL A 415 6.97 8.73 -10.27
CA VAL A 415 6.52 8.32 -11.61
C VAL A 415 6.97 9.33 -12.65
N ASP A 416 7.62 8.84 -13.71
CA ASP A 416 8.19 9.67 -14.75
C ASP A 416 7.13 10.41 -15.54
N GLN A 417 7.36 11.71 -15.74
CA GLN A 417 6.51 12.50 -16.61
C GLN A 417 7.03 12.44 -18.04
N VAL A 418 6.14 12.23 -19.00
CA VAL A 418 6.54 12.18 -20.40
C VAL A 418 6.72 13.59 -20.96
N GLY A 419 7.98 13.98 -21.13
CA GLY A 419 8.36 15.15 -21.92
C GLY A 419 8.38 14.88 -23.43
N LEU A 420 8.35 15.96 -24.21
CA LEU A 420 8.47 15.93 -25.66
C LEU A 420 9.40 17.03 -26.18
N ILE A 421 10.31 16.67 -27.09
CA ILE A 421 11.21 17.63 -27.78
C ILE A 421 11.05 17.59 -29.30
N ASP A 422 10.88 18.77 -29.92
CA ASP A 422 11.02 18.95 -31.36
C ASP A 422 12.47 19.27 -31.73
N LEU A 423 13.22 18.24 -32.13
CA LEU A 423 14.63 18.37 -32.53
C LEU A 423 14.87 19.29 -33.73
N GLU A 424 13.85 19.67 -34.51
CA GLU A 424 14.04 20.65 -35.61
C GLU A 424 14.20 22.08 -35.08
N THR A 425 13.50 22.45 -34.00
CA THR A 425 13.52 23.82 -33.44
C THR A 425 14.11 23.92 -32.03
N GLY A 426 14.42 22.79 -31.39
CA GLY A 426 14.83 22.74 -29.99
C GLY A 426 13.70 23.09 -29.01
N ARG A 427 12.43 22.99 -29.43
CA ARG A 427 11.26 23.30 -28.58
C ARG A 427 10.95 22.11 -27.69
N TRP A 428 10.96 22.32 -26.38
CA TRP A 428 10.56 21.34 -25.38
C TRP A 428 9.13 21.63 -24.90
N LEU A 429 8.39 20.57 -24.58
CA LEU A 429 7.20 20.60 -23.73
C LEU A 429 7.43 19.60 -22.60
N VAL A 430 7.41 20.08 -21.37
CA VAL A 430 7.78 19.31 -20.17
C VAL A 430 6.67 19.45 -19.14
N PRO A 431 5.95 18.38 -18.75
CA PRO A 431 5.00 18.42 -17.64
C PRO A 431 5.76 18.49 -16.32
N ARG A 432 5.42 19.44 -15.46
CA ARG A 432 5.81 19.41 -14.05
C ARG A 432 4.92 18.45 -13.28
N ARG A 433 5.39 17.97 -12.11
CA ARG A 433 4.58 17.28 -11.09
C ARG A 433 3.24 17.97 -10.75
N THR A 434 3.15 19.30 -10.89
CA THR A 434 1.91 20.08 -10.67
C THR A 434 0.87 19.98 -11.80
N GLY A 435 1.18 19.27 -12.90
CA GLY A 435 0.37 19.22 -14.11
C GLY A 435 0.51 20.45 -15.04
N GLU A 436 1.35 21.44 -14.68
CA GLU A 436 1.69 22.54 -15.58
C GLU A 436 2.70 22.08 -16.64
N VAL A 437 2.36 22.23 -17.93
CA VAL A 437 3.29 21.97 -19.03
C VAL A 437 4.08 23.22 -19.37
N VAL A 438 5.39 23.19 -19.12
CA VAL A 438 6.32 24.26 -19.46
C VAL A 438 6.71 24.17 -20.94
N GLU A 439 6.85 25.33 -21.59
CA GLU A 439 7.38 25.46 -22.94
C GLU A 439 8.65 26.32 -22.94
N PHE A 440 9.76 25.76 -23.43
CA PHE A 440 11.02 26.47 -23.60
C PHE A 440 11.78 25.98 -24.85
N TYR A 441 12.95 26.58 -25.10
CA TYR A 441 13.78 26.32 -26.27
C TYR A 441 15.23 26.06 -25.85
N PHE A 442 15.72 24.86 -26.14
CA PHE A 442 17.09 24.41 -25.84
C PHE A 442 17.53 23.38 -26.90
N GLY A 443 18.66 23.63 -27.57
CA GLY A 443 19.22 22.75 -28.61
C GLY A 443 18.69 22.99 -30.04
N GLY A 444 18.92 22.02 -30.93
CA GLY A 444 18.40 22.06 -32.29
C GLY A 444 18.80 20.86 -33.17
N GLN A 445 18.69 21.06 -34.48
CA GLN A 445 18.77 19.97 -35.46
C GLN A 445 20.08 19.17 -35.42
N GLY A 446 19.96 17.90 -35.03
CA GLY A 446 21.05 16.93 -34.98
C GLY A 446 21.62 16.70 -33.58
N ASP A 447 21.15 17.43 -32.57
CA ASP A 447 21.42 17.13 -31.17
C ASP A 447 20.58 15.91 -30.73
N ILE A 448 21.09 15.13 -29.78
CA ILE A 448 20.40 14.05 -29.06
C ILE A 448 19.93 14.64 -27.71
N PRO A 449 18.65 14.49 -27.32
CA PRO A 449 18.19 14.93 -26.02
C PRO A 449 18.71 14.00 -24.92
N LEU A 450 19.02 14.59 -23.78
CA LEU A 450 19.28 13.93 -22.50
C LEU A 450 18.35 14.56 -21.46
N VAL A 451 18.07 13.86 -20.39
CA VAL A 451 17.34 14.34 -19.21
C VAL A 451 17.98 13.67 -17.99
N GLY A 452 18.12 14.40 -16.88
CA GLY A 452 18.66 13.86 -15.63
C GLY A 452 18.95 14.93 -14.57
N ASP A 453 19.13 14.52 -13.32
CA ASP A 453 19.49 15.32 -12.16
C ASP A 453 21.02 15.59 -12.10
N TRP A 454 21.46 16.63 -12.79
CA TRP A 454 22.88 16.97 -12.91
C TRP A 454 23.50 17.65 -11.67
N ASP A 455 22.71 17.99 -10.63
CA ASP A 455 23.20 18.61 -9.40
C ASP A 455 22.68 18.02 -8.07
N CYS A 456 22.07 16.83 -8.14
CA CYS A 456 21.68 15.95 -7.04
C CYS A 456 20.63 16.59 -6.10
N ASP A 457 19.61 17.24 -6.67
CA ASP A 457 18.50 17.86 -5.92
C ASP A 457 17.19 17.05 -5.92
N GLY A 458 17.13 15.97 -6.72
CA GLY A 458 16.00 15.07 -6.89
C GLY A 458 15.16 15.32 -8.14
N PHE A 459 15.59 16.23 -9.03
CA PHE A 459 14.80 16.65 -10.19
C PHE A 459 15.59 16.69 -11.51
N ASP A 460 15.01 16.04 -12.52
CA ASP A 460 15.64 15.95 -13.81
C ASP A 460 15.47 17.23 -14.63
N THR A 461 16.55 17.58 -15.32
CA THR A 461 16.61 18.81 -16.09
C THR A 461 17.25 18.61 -17.47
N PRO A 462 16.98 19.49 -18.46
CA PRO A 462 17.28 19.19 -19.85
C PRO A 462 18.78 19.14 -20.18
N GLY A 463 19.18 18.06 -20.85
CA GLY A 463 20.50 17.91 -21.44
C GLY A 463 20.46 17.71 -22.96
N LEU A 464 21.62 17.89 -23.59
CA LEU A 464 21.82 17.67 -25.02
C LEU A 464 23.24 17.14 -25.26
N PHE A 465 23.36 16.20 -26.18
CA PHE A 465 24.63 15.82 -26.79
C PHE A 465 24.63 16.13 -28.28
N ARG A 466 25.75 16.65 -28.81
CA ARG A 466 25.92 16.96 -30.24
C ARG A 466 26.90 15.99 -30.90
N PRO A 467 26.41 14.98 -31.66
CA PRO A 467 27.28 13.98 -32.29
C PRO A 467 28.23 14.53 -33.36
N SER A 468 28.04 15.77 -33.84
CA SER A 468 28.92 16.34 -34.89
C SER A 468 30.29 16.81 -34.39
N ASP A 469 30.38 17.19 -33.11
CA ASP A 469 31.61 17.66 -32.47
C ASP A 469 31.87 17.04 -31.09
N ALA A 470 30.99 16.14 -30.64
CA ALA A 470 31.07 15.41 -29.38
C ALA A 470 31.00 16.32 -28.14
N SER A 471 30.19 17.39 -28.21
CA SER A 471 29.91 18.29 -27.09
C SER A 471 28.65 17.88 -26.31
N VAL A 472 28.68 18.05 -24.99
CA VAL A 472 27.56 17.88 -24.04
C VAL A 472 27.19 19.27 -23.50
N HIS A 473 25.89 19.54 -23.41
CA HIS A 473 25.29 20.77 -22.89
C HIS A 473 24.14 20.41 -21.93
N LEU A 474 24.28 20.70 -20.64
CA LEU A 474 23.26 20.41 -19.61
C LEU A 474 22.74 21.73 -19.02
N THR A 475 21.50 21.77 -18.55
CA THR A 475 20.93 22.96 -17.90
C THR A 475 20.02 22.59 -16.74
N ASN A 476 20.29 23.13 -15.55
CA ASN A 476 19.57 22.88 -14.29
C ASN A 476 18.32 23.79 -14.19
N ASP A 477 17.63 24.00 -15.31
CA ASP A 477 16.72 25.14 -15.52
C ASP A 477 15.63 24.75 -16.54
N LEU A 478 14.37 24.65 -16.11
CA LEU A 478 13.21 24.43 -17.01
C LEU A 478 12.78 25.71 -17.75
N VAL A 479 13.73 26.54 -18.19
CA VAL A 479 13.49 27.85 -18.82
C VAL A 479 14.44 28.11 -20.00
N VAL A 480 14.14 29.14 -20.80
CA VAL A 480 15.00 29.54 -21.94
C VAL A 480 16.31 30.16 -21.41
N GLY A 481 17.36 29.36 -21.34
CA GLY A 481 18.69 29.76 -20.85
C GLY A 481 19.86 29.20 -21.68
N PRO A 482 21.10 29.63 -21.38
CA PRO A 482 22.31 28.92 -21.80
C PRO A 482 22.54 27.71 -20.90
N ALA A 483 23.14 26.65 -21.45
CA ALA A 483 23.58 25.48 -20.67
C ALA A 483 24.51 25.89 -19.51
N THR A 484 24.22 25.40 -18.31
CA THR A 484 25.01 25.55 -17.08
C THR A 484 26.33 24.79 -17.22
N HIS A 485 26.28 23.52 -17.62
CA HIS A 485 27.43 22.64 -17.82
C HIS A 485 27.70 22.40 -19.30
N ASN A 486 28.97 22.50 -19.70
CA ASN A 486 29.41 22.39 -21.09
C ASN A 486 30.77 21.66 -21.16
N PHE A 487 30.81 20.50 -21.81
CA PHE A 487 32.04 19.70 -21.94
C PHE A 487 32.09 18.86 -23.23
N PHE A 488 33.17 18.13 -23.44
CA PHE A 488 33.33 17.21 -24.57
C PHE A 488 33.45 15.76 -24.09
N LEU A 489 32.74 14.84 -24.74
CA LEU A 489 32.66 13.44 -24.33
C LEU A 489 32.53 12.49 -25.53
N GLY A 490 33.27 11.38 -25.53
CA GLY A 490 33.25 10.41 -26.63
C GLY A 490 33.93 10.91 -27.92
N LEU A 491 33.44 10.47 -29.06
CA LEU A 491 33.90 10.83 -30.40
C LEU A 491 32.73 11.26 -31.30
N PRO A 492 32.96 12.10 -32.34
CA PRO A 492 31.91 12.46 -33.28
C PRO A 492 31.31 11.23 -33.98
N GLY A 493 29.99 11.07 -33.87
CA GLY A 493 29.24 9.90 -34.34
C GLY A 493 29.00 8.78 -33.32
N ASP A 494 29.44 8.95 -32.07
CA ASP A 494 28.90 8.20 -30.92
C ASP A 494 27.50 8.75 -30.53
N SER A 495 26.82 8.10 -29.57
CA SER A 495 25.62 8.60 -28.89
C SER A 495 25.90 8.75 -27.39
N ALA A 496 25.37 9.80 -26.76
CA ALA A 496 25.37 9.91 -25.30
C ALA A 496 24.07 9.37 -24.69
N LEU A 497 24.12 9.07 -23.40
CA LEU A 497 23.05 8.62 -22.53
C LEU A 497 23.16 9.33 -21.19
N ALA A 498 22.04 9.56 -20.50
CA ALA A 498 21.99 10.03 -19.12
C ALA A 498 21.83 8.84 -18.16
N GLY A 499 22.10 9.03 -16.87
CA GLY A 499 21.73 8.08 -15.82
C GLY A 499 22.63 8.04 -14.58
N ASP A 500 22.08 7.55 -13.46
CA ASP A 500 22.81 7.19 -12.24
C ASP A 500 23.38 5.78 -12.39
N PHE A 501 24.59 5.72 -12.94
CA PHE A 501 25.28 4.46 -13.24
C PHE A 501 26.08 3.86 -12.07
N ASP A 502 26.01 4.42 -10.84
CA ASP A 502 26.56 3.76 -9.64
C ASP A 502 25.80 3.96 -8.32
N ASN A 503 24.54 4.42 -8.38
CA ASN A 503 23.60 4.51 -7.25
C ASN A 503 24.14 5.44 -6.15
N ASP A 504 24.41 6.69 -6.54
CA ASP A 504 24.84 7.78 -5.63
C ASP A 504 23.84 8.95 -5.53
N GLY A 505 22.78 8.94 -6.36
CA GLY A 505 21.70 9.92 -6.39
C GLY A 505 21.97 11.13 -7.28
N CYS A 506 22.84 10.99 -8.29
CA CYS A 506 23.24 12.06 -9.21
C CYS A 506 23.36 11.52 -10.65
N ASP A 507 22.77 12.19 -11.63
CA ASP A 507 22.88 11.77 -13.02
C ASP A 507 24.20 12.16 -13.68
N THR A 508 24.72 11.21 -14.45
CA THR A 508 25.96 11.35 -15.20
C THR A 508 25.75 10.97 -16.67
N VAL A 509 26.82 10.88 -17.48
CA VAL A 509 26.69 10.78 -18.93
C VAL A 509 27.53 9.64 -19.50
N ALA A 510 26.89 8.55 -19.88
CA ALA A 510 27.53 7.44 -20.58
C ALA A 510 27.61 7.67 -22.10
N ILE A 511 28.48 6.92 -22.78
CA ILE A 511 28.61 6.91 -24.25
C ILE A 511 28.35 5.51 -24.80
N TYR A 512 27.43 5.40 -25.76
CA TYR A 512 27.31 4.24 -26.64
C TYR A 512 27.99 4.53 -27.99
N ARG A 513 28.72 3.55 -28.53
CA ARG A 513 29.35 3.62 -29.86
C ARG A 513 28.61 2.72 -30.86
N PRO A 514 27.73 3.25 -31.72
CA PRO A 514 26.94 2.44 -32.66
C PRO A 514 27.78 1.69 -33.72
N SER A 515 29.05 2.05 -33.89
CA SER A 515 29.97 1.39 -34.83
C SER A 515 30.65 0.13 -34.27
N THR A 516 30.63 -0.07 -32.95
CA THR A 516 31.25 -1.23 -32.28
C THR A 516 30.34 -1.97 -31.30
N GLY A 517 29.20 -1.37 -30.90
CA GLY A 517 28.36 -1.92 -29.82
C GLY A 517 29.04 -1.80 -28.45
N GLU A 518 29.82 -0.74 -28.24
CA GLU A 518 30.62 -0.54 -27.03
C GLU A 518 30.03 0.59 -26.18
N VAL A 519 29.73 0.29 -24.92
CA VAL A 519 29.26 1.23 -23.89
C VAL A 519 30.46 1.66 -23.05
N PHE A 520 30.55 2.95 -22.75
CA PHE A 520 31.48 3.55 -21.79
C PHE A 520 30.65 4.24 -20.70
N VAL A 521 30.71 3.70 -19.49
CA VAL A 521 30.05 4.24 -18.31
C VAL A 521 31.01 5.18 -17.59
N ILE A 522 30.50 6.32 -17.15
CA ILE A 522 31.27 7.48 -16.68
C ILE A 522 30.49 8.12 -15.53
N ASN A 523 31.11 8.16 -14.35
CA ASN A 523 30.47 8.49 -13.08
C ASN A 523 31.01 9.86 -12.59
N GLU A 524 31.18 10.79 -13.53
CA GLU A 524 31.65 12.17 -13.28
C GLU A 524 31.27 13.08 -14.45
N LEU A 525 30.65 14.23 -14.18
CA LEU A 525 30.41 15.26 -15.20
C LEU A 525 31.72 15.92 -15.65
N GLY A 526 31.85 16.19 -16.95
CA GLY A 526 33.09 16.71 -17.52
C GLY A 526 33.31 18.21 -17.31
N GLU A 527 34.56 18.64 -17.13
CA GLU A 527 34.96 20.05 -17.14
C GLU A 527 35.54 20.48 -18.49
N GLY A 528 34.70 21.01 -19.39
CA GLY A 528 35.14 21.62 -20.65
C GLY A 528 35.89 20.64 -21.56
N VAL A 529 37.21 20.83 -21.71
CA VAL A 529 38.09 20.03 -22.59
C VAL A 529 38.99 19.04 -21.83
N GLN A 530 38.73 18.79 -20.54
CA GLN A 530 39.49 17.80 -19.78
C GLN A 530 39.11 16.36 -20.18
N PRO A 531 40.03 15.39 -20.08
CA PRO A 531 39.69 13.99 -20.30
C PRO A 531 38.85 13.47 -19.13
N VAL A 532 37.59 13.11 -19.41
CA VAL A 532 36.67 12.50 -18.44
C VAL A 532 37.04 11.03 -18.22
N ARG A 533 36.91 10.53 -16.98
CA ARG A 533 37.28 9.16 -16.61
C ARG A 533 36.14 8.18 -16.85
N VAL A 534 36.35 7.27 -17.82
CA VAL A 534 35.56 6.03 -17.94
C VAL A 534 35.71 5.19 -16.66
N ALA A 535 34.59 4.86 -16.01
CA ALA A 535 34.52 4.00 -14.85
C ALA A 535 34.56 2.51 -15.25
N THR A 536 33.74 2.12 -16.22
CA THR A 536 33.75 0.78 -16.86
C THR A 536 33.37 0.87 -18.34
N SER A 537 33.72 -0.14 -19.13
CA SER A 537 33.30 -0.24 -20.53
C SER A 537 33.05 -1.69 -20.92
N TYR A 538 31.94 -1.94 -21.63
CA TYR A 538 31.49 -3.27 -22.01
C TYR A 538 30.89 -3.27 -23.43
N HIS A 539 30.68 -4.46 -23.99
CA HIS A 539 29.99 -4.60 -25.27
C HIS A 539 28.54 -5.07 -25.08
N PHE A 540 27.62 -4.45 -25.82
CA PHE A 540 26.20 -4.79 -25.90
C PHE A 540 25.63 -4.30 -27.23
N GLY A 541 24.77 -5.10 -27.87
CA GLY A 541 24.10 -4.74 -29.14
C GLY A 541 24.86 -5.04 -30.43
N GLU A 542 24.21 -4.68 -31.55
CA GLU A 542 24.74 -4.75 -32.91
C GLU A 542 24.61 -3.37 -33.62
N PRO A 543 25.41 -3.10 -34.69
CA PRO A 543 25.33 -1.84 -35.40
C PRO A 543 23.96 -1.57 -36.04
N GLY A 544 23.25 -0.57 -35.52
CA GLY A 544 21.89 -0.20 -35.92
C GLY A 544 20.87 -0.23 -34.78
N ASP A 545 21.24 -0.76 -33.61
CA ASP A 545 20.48 -0.62 -32.39
C ASP A 545 20.60 0.81 -31.81
N VAL A 546 19.52 1.27 -31.18
CA VAL A 546 19.37 2.59 -30.56
C VAL A 546 19.36 2.40 -29.03
N PRO A 547 20.30 3.01 -28.30
CA PRO A 547 20.38 2.85 -26.85
C PRO A 547 19.34 3.70 -26.11
N PHE A 548 18.99 3.23 -24.92
CA PHE A 548 18.21 3.93 -23.90
C PHE A 548 18.72 3.49 -22.51
N VAL A 549 18.26 4.14 -21.44
CA VAL A 549 18.69 3.86 -20.06
C VAL A 549 17.47 3.72 -19.14
N GLY A 550 17.68 3.03 -18.02
CA GLY A 550 16.79 2.97 -16.85
C GLY A 550 17.27 1.91 -15.86
N ASP A 551 16.80 1.95 -14.62
CA ASP A 551 16.92 0.85 -13.65
C ASP A 551 15.88 -0.23 -13.97
N PHE A 552 16.21 -1.15 -14.87
CA PHE A 552 15.27 -2.19 -15.31
C PHE A 552 15.01 -3.30 -14.28
N ASN A 553 15.64 -3.26 -13.09
CA ASN A 553 15.54 -4.29 -12.06
C ASN A 553 15.21 -3.80 -10.64
N GLY A 554 15.11 -2.48 -10.42
CA GLY A 554 14.69 -1.89 -9.15
C GLY A 554 15.72 -2.00 -8.04
N ASP A 555 17.02 -1.82 -8.34
CA ASP A 555 18.09 -1.77 -7.33
C ASP A 555 18.71 -0.38 -7.10
N GLY A 556 18.29 0.63 -7.87
CA GLY A 556 18.74 2.02 -7.84
C GLY A 556 19.96 2.34 -8.71
N MET A 557 20.46 1.40 -9.51
CA MET A 557 21.53 1.65 -10.49
C MET A 557 20.99 1.53 -11.92
N GLU A 558 21.00 2.64 -12.65
CA GLU A 558 20.54 2.64 -14.03
C GLU A 558 21.48 1.88 -14.98
N THR A 559 20.91 1.23 -16.00
CA THR A 559 21.70 0.45 -16.97
C THR A 559 21.24 0.65 -18.42
N VAL A 560 22.06 0.20 -19.38
CA VAL A 560 21.83 0.47 -20.81
C VAL A 560 20.95 -0.60 -21.46
N GLY A 561 19.77 -0.19 -21.91
CA GLY A 561 18.90 -0.92 -22.83
C GLY A 561 19.21 -0.61 -24.30
N LEU A 562 18.70 -1.44 -25.21
CA LEU A 562 18.82 -1.28 -26.67
C LEU A 562 17.51 -1.60 -27.39
N TYR A 563 17.02 -0.66 -28.18
CA TYR A 563 15.90 -0.84 -29.09
C TYR A 563 16.39 -1.11 -30.52
N ARG A 564 15.70 -1.98 -31.25
CA ARG A 564 16.03 -2.36 -32.63
C ARG A 564 14.91 -1.92 -33.60
N PRO A 565 14.97 -0.70 -34.18
CA PRO A 565 13.88 -0.12 -34.96
C PRO A 565 13.53 -0.88 -36.25
N SER A 566 14.39 -1.79 -36.69
CA SER A 566 14.17 -2.64 -37.87
C SER A 566 13.25 -3.84 -37.60
N SER A 567 12.99 -4.18 -36.33
CA SER A 567 12.20 -5.34 -35.94
C SER A 567 11.29 -5.15 -34.72
N GLY A 568 11.37 -4.02 -34.01
CA GLY A 568 10.64 -3.81 -32.75
C GLY A 568 11.15 -4.68 -31.59
N TYR A 569 12.42 -5.11 -31.63
CA TYR A 569 13.03 -5.83 -30.51
C TYR A 569 13.54 -4.85 -29.46
N VAL A 570 13.33 -5.20 -28.20
CA VAL A 570 13.89 -4.56 -27.00
C VAL A 570 14.85 -5.54 -26.36
N TYR A 571 16.03 -5.05 -25.96
CA TYR A 571 17.04 -5.79 -25.21
C TYR A 571 17.41 -4.99 -23.96
N VAL A 572 17.28 -5.60 -22.79
CA VAL A 572 17.51 -4.98 -21.48
C VAL A 572 18.72 -5.62 -20.79
N ARG A 573 19.36 -4.89 -19.89
CA ARG A 573 20.43 -5.36 -19.00
C ARG A 573 20.09 -5.06 -17.55
N HIS A 574 20.78 -5.76 -16.64
CA HIS A 574 20.82 -5.44 -15.21
C HIS A 574 22.28 -5.23 -14.70
N GLU A 575 23.29 -5.34 -15.58
CA GLU A 575 24.71 -5.22 -15.18
C GLU A 575 25.58 -4.51 -16.25
N HIS A 576 26.49 -3.64 -15.80
CA HIS A 576 27.52 -2.98 -16.62
C HIS A 576 28.70 -3.89 -17.05
N LEU A 577 28.40 -5.16 -17.36
CA LEU A 577 29.35 -6.16 -17.86
C LEU A 577 29.08 -6.52 -19.33
N THR A 578 29.98 -7.28 -19.97
CA THR A 578 29.75 -7.78 -21.34
C THR A 578 29.00 -9.11 -21.31
N GLY A 579 27.80 -9.15 -21.89
CA GLY A 579 26.91 -10.31 -21.84
C GLY A 579 25.83 -10.31 -22.93
N LEU A 580 24.91 -11.28 -22.85
CA LEU A 580 23.64 -11.25 -23.57
C LEU A 580 22.69 -10.22 -22.91
N ALA A 581 21.52 -10.01 -23.50
CA ALA A 581 20.43 -9.32 -22.80
C ALA A 581 19.93 -10.18 -21.63
N ASP A 582 19.56 -9.53 -20.52
CA ASP A 582 18.94 -10.19 -19.37
C ASP A 582 17.44 -10.40 -19.62
N ASN A 583 16.80 -9.46 -20.32
CA ASN A 583 15.46 -9.60 -20.92
C ASN A 583 15.50 -9.25 -22.41
N GLU A 584 14.88 -10.07 -23.28
CA GLU A 584 14.66 -9.76 -24.70
C GLU A 584 13.20 -9.99 -25.12
N PHE A 585 12.56 -9.00 -25.74
CA PHE A 585 11.14 -9.04 -26.09
C PHE A 585 10.79 -8.13 -27.28
N TYR A 586 9.57 -8.25 -27.80
CA TYR A 586 9.05 -7.34 -28.82
C TYR A 586 8.17 -6.27 -28.20
N PHE A 587 8.41 -5.00 -28.55
CA PHE A 587 7.49 -3.90 -28.25
C PHE A 587 7.62 -2.77 -29.30
N GLY A 588 6.50 -2.16 -29.69
CA GLY A 588 6.42 -1.16 -30.76
C GLY A 588 6.47 -1.72 -32.19
N ASP A 589 6.16 -0.84 -33.14
CA ASP A 589 6.19 -1.08 -34.59
C ASP A 589 7.39 -0.36 -35.26
N PRO A 590 7.84 -0.78 -36.46
CA PRO A 590 8.96 -0.15 -37.16
C PRO A 590 8.71 1.32 -37.51
N GLY A 591 9.40 2.22 -36.78
CA GLY A 591 9.25 3.68 -36.90
C GLY A 591 8.81 4.36 -35.60
N ASP A 592 8.40 3.60 -34.59
CA ASP A 592 8.18 4.10 -33.24
C ASP A 592 9.51 4.50 -32.56
N ARG A 593 9.44 5.40 -31.58
CA ARG A 593 10.59 5.93 -30.82
C ARG A 593 10.49 5.43 -29.38
N LEU A 594 11.39 4.54 -28.97
CA LEU A 594 11.41 4.02 -27.61
C LEU A 594 12.05 5.03 -26.63
N VAL A 595 11.50 5.04 -25.42
CA VAL A 595 12.02 5.67 -24.20
C VAL A 595 11.78 4.70 -23.04
N ALA A 596 12.52 4.81 -21.96
CA ALA A 596 12.21 4.11 -20.72
C ALA A 596 12.21 5.09 -19.54
N GLY A 597 11.67 4.64 -18.43
CA GLY A 597 11.38 5.43 -17.23
C GLY A 597 10.31 4.74 -16.38
N ASN A 598 10.00 5.33 -15.24
CA ASN A 598 9.15 4.74 -14.21
C ASN A 598 7.66 5.03 -14.49
N TRP A 599 7.08 4.36 -15.49
CA TRP A 599 5.70 4.63 -15.98
C TRP A 599 4.57 4.12 -15.07
N ALA A 600 4.91 3.26 -14.12
CA ALA A 600 4.04 2.80 -13.04
C ALA A 600 4.77 3.04 -11.72
N ASP A 601 4.06 3.03 -10.59
CA ASP A 601 4.64 3.36 -9.29
C ASP A 601 5.46 2.20 -8.68
N GLY A 602 6.42 1.66 -9.44
CA GLY A 602 7.37 0.65 -8.99
C GLY A 602 8.75 1.24 -8.71
N LEU A 603 9.73 0.36 -8.52
CA LEU A 603 11.16 0.72 -8.48
C LEU A 603 11.88 0.51 -9.81
N ALA A 604 11.27 -0.24 -10.75
CA ALA A 604 11.94 -0.69 -11.96
C ALA A 604 11.38 0.01 -13.20
N ASP A 605 12.24 0.69 -13.93
CA ASP A 605 11.93 1.34 -15.20
C ASP A 605 11.43 0.36 -16.24
N THR A 606 10.49 0.84 -17.05
CA THR A 606 9.85 0.03 -18.08
C THR A 606 9.84 0.76 -19.41
N VAL A 607 9.55 0.07 -20.51
CA VAL A 607 9.63 0.67 -21.85
C VAL A 607 8.30 1.29 -22.30
N ALA A 608 8.39 2.51 -22.84
CA ALA A 608 7.33 3.15 -23.59
C ALA A 608 7.78 3.46 -25.01
N VAL A 609 6.87 3.43 -25.98
CA VAL A 609 7.15 3.83 -27.36
C VAL A 609 6.21 4.94 -27.79
N TYR A 610 6.79 6.06 -28.26
CA TYR A 610 6.03 7.09 -28.95
C TYR A 610 5.88 6.73 -30.42
N ARG A 611 4.63 6.69 -30.90
CA ARG A 611 4.26 6.42 -32.28
C ARG A 611 3.96 7.71 -33.04
N PRO A 612 4.81 8.10 -34.02
CA PRO A 612 4.61 9.34 -34.78
C PRO A 612 3.32 9.40 -35.60
N THR A 613 2.80 8.25 -36.03
CA THR A 613 1.76 8.13 -37.08
C THR A 613 0.34 8.31 -36.56
N ASP A 614 0.07 7.96 -35.30
CA ASP A 614 -1.20 8.21 -34.60
C ASP A 614 -1.04 9.15 -33.38
N ARG A 615 0.20 9.51 -33.02
CA ARG A 615 0.56 10.47 -31.94
C ARG A 615 0.20 9.92 -30.57
N ALA A 616 0.49 8.64 -30.36
CA ALA A 616 0.26 7.96 -29.11
C ALA A 616 1.58 7.53 -28.45
N PHE A 617 1.67 7.71 -27.14
CA PHE A 617 2.56 6.91 -26.30
C PHE A 617 1.88 5.59 -26.00
N TYR A 618 2.62 4.51 -26.13
CA TYR A 618 2.26 3.16 -25.73
C TYR A 618 3.21 2.76 -24.61
N MET A 619 2.74 2.66 -23.38
CA MET A 619 3.55 2.31 -22.21
C MET A 619 3.40 0.83 -21.86
N ARG A 620 4.49 0.21 -21.42
CA ARG A 620 4.46 -1.05 -20.66
C ARG A 620 4.68 -0.74 -19.19
N PHE A 621 4.10 -1.57 -18.32
CA PHE A 621 4.41 -1.61 -16.90
C PHE A 621 5.21 -2.87 -16.51
N THR A 622 5.70 -3.62 -17.49
CA THR A 622 6.62 -4.76 -17.32
C THR A 622 7.57 -4.90 -18.53
N ASN A 623 8.82 -5.30 -18.28
CA ASN A 623 9.85 -5.51 -19.32
C ASN A 623 9.74 -6.90 -20.00
N ASP A 624 8.53 -7.24 -20.45
CA ASP A 624 8.24 -8.49 -21.18
C ASP A 624 7.28 -8.26 -22.37
N GLN A 625 7.11 -9.28 -23.22
CA GLN A 625 6.36 -9.16 -24.48
C GLN A 625 4.83 -9.11 -24.23
N GLY A 626 4.25 -7.92 -24.33
CA GLY A 626 2.81 -7.69 -24.19
C GLY A 626 2.26 -6.59 -25.10
N PRO A 627 0.92 -6.39 -25.09
CA PRO A 627 0.32 -5.13 -25.52
C PRO A 627 0.75 -3.99 -24.58
N ALA A 628 0.53 -2.74 -24.98
CA ALA A 628 0.69 -1.61 -24.07
C ALA A 628 -0.39 -1.65 -22.96
N ASP A 629 0.02 -1.37 -21.73
CA ASP A 629 -0.86 -1.33 -20.55
C ASP A 629 -1.61 0.02 -20.47
N GLN A 630 -0.95 1.10 -20.91
CA GLN A 630 -1.55 2.44 -21.03
C GLN A 630 -1.24 3.05 -22.40
N VAL A 631 -2.17 3.88 -22.91
CA VAL A 631 -2.01 4.62 -24.17
C VAL A 631 -2.43 6.08 -23.99
N LEU A 632 -1.52 7.01 -24.24
CA LEU A 632 -1.73 8.46 -24.08
C LEU A 632 -1.60 9.18 -25.42
N TYR A 633 -2.59 10.01 -25.80
CA TYR A 633 -2.66 10.63 -27.13
C TYR A 633 -2.29 12.12 -27.11
N PHE A 634 -1.02 12.45 -27.43
CA PHE A 634 -0.53 13.83 -27.49
C PHE A 634 0.74 13.97 -28.35
N GLY A 635 1.14 15.21 -28.64
CA GLY A 635 2.30 15.51 -29.49
C GLY A 635 1.99 15.57 -31.00
N GLU A 636 3.04 15.65 -31.82
CA GLU A 636 2.98 15.59 -33.29
C GLU A 636 4.08 14.65 -33.83
N GLU A 637 3.99 14.27 -35.10
CA GLU A 637 4.84 13.27 -35.78
C GLU A 637 6.36 13.50 -35.66
N ARG A 638 6.82 14.75 -35.48
CA ARG A 638 8.24 15.12 -35.39
C ARG A 638 8.84 15.19 -33.98
N TRP A 639 8.03 15.08 -32.92
CA TRP A 639 8.52 15.17 -31.54
C TRP A 639 9.12 13.85 -31.06
N HIS A 640 10.19 13.94 -30.28
CA HIS A 640 10.88 12.80 -29.70
C HIS A 640 10.53 12.73 -28.21
N PRO A 641 10.34 11.51 -27.66
CA PRO A 641 10.03 11.32 -26.25
C PRO A 641 11.24 11.61 -25.36
N VAL A 642 10.97 12.03 -24.12
CA VAL A 642 11.90 11.92 -22.97
C VAL A 642 11.09 11.48 -21.75
N ALA A 643 11.72 10.73 -20.85
CA ALA A 643 11.26 10.53 -19.47
C ALA A 643 11.84 11.63 -18.58
N GLY A 644 11.49 11.63 -17.29
CA GLY A 644 12.11 12.46 -16.28
C GLY A 644 11.14 13.02 -15.22
N VAL A 645 11.75 13.46 -14.13
CA VAL A 645 11.16 14.00 -12.92
C VAL A 645 11.28 15.52 -12.89
N PHE A 646 10.29 16.25 -13.41
CA PHE A 646 10.46 17.69 -13.64
C PHE A 646 9.80 18.56 -12.56
N GLU A 647 10.61 19.31 -11.80
CA GLU A 647 10.16 20.34 -10.84
C GLU A 647 11.10 21.57 -10.85
N VAL A 648 10.52 22.79 -10.89
CA VAL A 648 11.18 24.10 -10.59
C VAL A 648 10.12 25.13 -10.17
#